data_AF-A0A0Q4XWF3-F1
#
_entry.id   AF-A0A0Q4XWF3-F1
#
_cell.length_a   1.000
_cell.length_b   1.000
_cell.length_c   1.000
_cell.angle_alpha   90.00
_cell.angle_beta   90.00
_cell.angle_gamma   90.00
#
_symmetry.space_group_name_H-M   'P 1'
#
loop_
_entity.id
_entity.type
_entity.pdbx_description
1 polymer ?
#
loop_
_entity_poly.entity_id
_entity_poly.type
_entity_poly.pdbx_seq_one_letter_code
_entity_poly.pdbx_strand_id
1 'polypeptide(L)'
;MRVVDDALNLPASAQPLHRMSDLESLVRGHVEGQDWAKVLEMGRLPMTSVHVEDRPRAAIWLLRVKTLALHPPGTESVHSLTKEVREELEQALEELAERVDAFHTLPQFDLYLATRRWSVEDNLQVFNRLTRACMEITNVGWILKLRDRALRLMNARDEDDEEVTSEQRALLESLPDMTLPLSEVYASAEAGGALDEEGRAFIKVLRLDLDLRMADPWDYGRVGDAVFALPSPLQTDLRGLPRDDPRGGAYQHLTPNAWAFMWELEHTSFEELPGVLERYQEPFICDACEGLRLVVASLVVPPAITDGYLAEGVRALMRFANDSPDSLGESVTVQLSEGPRELDIGANGLRMASVGDLLLRLYEGSPEQFSRFDELCSLYRIFVASTEYAPLENEQNGDENMPGLPWLCVQSLSFQFAAACVVQGVAGRMRLLLDALRRAVDADEPVPYNYYTGELAGEDLDDVGAGRVLEALGQLVPRRGAMDERAERLWRDVVAPIFQALSHVSDDVRRRAVDLARAFSADLLAKGESFQLGYLEQVAGDPSEALRYYLVNIDSAKDVPEVAVKNAKLLWSRAEARRVQDLVEILDENAKTSRRADLVRELLADAKARASLLNRQDQFERTAVNRWPSLTAPARKLLSVFASINSYNGLAEVAEYAGMEMAWAQRHYSKLVELGMLLVTDHSFRINPHIAPLLERESQHAVVGRIVRAQGTSAIKQVFNSQREFTIYQVLVQLCPNHLVFPNCSLQSLMAYERMKELVNDDDFGYYLRASVDIVVVSSTTYLPMLAIEVDSVWHDTERQQKNDEKKDRLFAAAGVPFMRLRPVGSPSESTVRAQVAEHVDELVRSLRADLPGYDQARRLLENLSVVG
;
A
#
# COMPACT_ATOMS: atom_id res chain seq x y z
N MET A 1 -90.46 6.83 21.58
CA MET A 1 -91.08 6.32 22.82
C MET A 1 -90.53 7.15 23.97
N ARG A 2 -91.42 7.60 24.88
CA ARG A 2 -91.28 8.55 26.02
C ARG A 2 -89.94 8.42 26.82
N VAL A 3 -89.21 9.49 27.19
CA VAL A 3 -89.40 10.48 28.32
C VAL A 3 -89.28 9.76 29.68
N VAL A 4 -88.45 10.07 30.70
CA VAL A 4 -87.97 11.28 31.45
C VAL A 4 -86.67 10.85 32.21
N ASP A 5 -85.63 11.66 32.49
CA ASP A 5 -85.38 12.49 33.71
C ASP A 5 -84.08 13.29 33.48
N ASP A 6 -84.11 14.62 33.40
CA ASP A 6 -84.09 15.62 34.48
C ASP A 6 -82.83 15.60 35.37
N ALA A 7 -81.90 16.51 35.08
CA ALA A 7 -81.11 17.23 36.09
C ALA A 7 -80.54 18.53 35.51
N LEU A 8 -81.26 19.60 35.85
CA LEU A 8 -80.96 21.03 35.73
C LEU A 8 -79.54 21.47 36.11
N ASN A 9 -78.98 22.31 35.23
CA ASN A 9 -78.34 23.61 35.50
C ASN A 9 -77.69 23.85 36.87
N LEU A 10 -76.36 23.93 36.84
CA LEU A 10 -75.60 24.94 37.58
C LEU A 10 -74.90 25.88 36.56
N PRO A 11 -74.89 27.20 36.79
CA PRO A 11 -74.34 28.17 35.86
C PRO A 11 -72.83 28.00 35.77
N ALA A 12 -72.28 27.95 34.55
CA ALA A 12 -70.85 28.23 34.36
C ALA A 12 -70.61 29.63 34.92
N SER A 13 -69.93 29.70 36.07
CA SER A 13 -69.38 30.95 36.60
C SER A 13 -68.59 31.60 35.46
N ALA A 14 -69.04 32.77 35.01
CA ALA A 14 -68.28 33.59 34.09
C ALA A 14 -66.96 33.92 34.81
N GLN A 15 -65.88 33.20 34.49
CA GLN A 15 -64.54 33.63 34.86
C GLN A 15 -64.39 35.08 34.38
N PRO A 16 -63.86 36.00 35.20
CA PRO A 16 -63.66 37.36 34.75
C PRO A 16 -62.76 37.31 33.52
N LEU A 17 -63.31 37.69 32.38
CA LEU A 17 -62.56 37.77 31.13
C LEU A 17 -61.48 38.83 31.33
N HIS A 18 -60.23 38.46 31.14
CA HIS A 18 -59.12 39.38 31.30
C HIS A 18 -59.23 40.51 30.28
N ARG A 19 -59.10 41.76 30.73
CA ARG A 19 -58.90 42.92 29.86
C ARG A 19 -57.45 42.98 29.43
N MET A 20 -57.22 43.53 28.23
CA MET A 20 -55.87 43.61 27.67
C MET A 20 -54.88 44.37 28.57
N SER A 21 -55.32 45.48 29.17
CA SER A 21 -54.50 46.30 30.07
C SER A 21 -54.00 45.53 31.29
N ASP A 22 -54.80 44.59 31.79
CA ASP A 22 -54.49 43.82 32.99
C ASP A 22 -53.46 42.73 32.66
N LEU A 23 -53.64 42.06 31.51
CA LEU A 23 -52.67 41.10 31.00
C LEU A 23 -51.31 41.75 30.74
N GLU A 24 -51.29 42.92 30.10
CA GLU A 24 -50.06 43.67 29.80
C GLU A 24 -49.32 44.10 31.06
N SER A 25 -50.04 44.53 32.09
CA SER A 25 -49.47 44.91 33.39
C SER A 25 -48.88 43.70 34.11
N LEU A 26 -49.60 42.58 34.16
CA LEU A 26 -49.16 41.35 34.82
C LEU A 26 -47.92 40.75 34.14
N VAL A 27 -47.94 40.60 32.81
CA VAL A 27 -46.80 40.06 32.07
C VAL A 27 -45.57 40.96 32.21
N ARG A 28 -45.74 42.29 32.20
CA ARG A 28 -44.63 43.22 32.44
C ARG A 28 -43.95 42.97 33.79
N GLY A 29 -44.73 42.83 34.86
CA GLY A 29 -44.20 42.52 36.19
C GLY A 29 -43.42 41.21 36.22
N HIS A 30 -43.89 40.17 35.53
CA HIS A 30 -43.18 38.89 35.44
C HIS A 30 -41.92 38.95 34.59
N VAL A 31 -41.92 39.71 33.48
CA VAL A 31 -40.73 39.92 32.64
C VAL A 31 -39.66 40.71 33.39
N GLU A 32 -40.04 41.78 34.11
CA GLU A 32 -39.12 42.56 34.97
C GLU A 32 -38.52 41.70 36.09
N GLY A 33 -39.29 40.73 36.60
CA GLY A 33 -38.84 39.73 37.58
C GLY A 33 -38.12 38.51 36.99
N GLN A 34 -37.96 38.41 35.66
CA GLN A 34 -37.41 37.26 34.94
C GLN A 34 -38.11 35.91 35.24
N ASP A 35 -39.39 35.94 35.61
CA ASP A 35 -40.19 34.73 35.89
C ASP A 35 -40.79 34.15 34.61
N TRP A 36 -39.94 33.55 33.77
CA TRP A 36 -40.32 33.07 32.43
C TRP A 36 -41.37 31.96 32.45
N ALA A 37 -41.44 31.16 33.53
CA ALA A 37 -42.48 30.15 33.70
C ALA A 37 -43.87 30.80 33.82
N LYS A 38 -43.99 31.88 34.61
CA LYS A 38 -45.24 32.65 34.71
C LYS A 38 -45.57 33.39 33.41
N VAL A 39 -44.57 33.94 32.72
CA VAL A 39 -44.78 34.55 31.40
C VAL A 39 -45.32 33.50 30.40
N LEU A 40 -44.80 32.27 30.42
CA LEU A 40 -45.26 31.19 29.56
C LEU A 40 -46.69 30.73 29.89
N GLU A 41 -47.04 30.60 31.17
CA GLU A 41 -48.42 30.32 31.61
C GLU A 41 -49.39 31.37 31.05
N MET A 42 -49.01 32.65 31.11
CA MET A 42 -49.82 33.74 30.57
C MET A 42 -49.92 33.67 29.04
N GLY A 43 -48.82 33.36 28.34
CA GLY A 43 -48.81 33.18 26.88
C GLY A 43 -49.64 31.98 26.37
N ARG A 44 -49.96 31.03 27.24
CA ARG A 44 -50.81 29.85 26.93
C ARG A 44 -52.29 30.05 27.25
N LEU A 45 -52.71 31.25 27.69
CA LEU A 45 -54.11 31.54 28.00
C LEU A 45 -55.01 31.33 26.76
N PRO A 46 -56.10 30.56 26.88
CA PRO A 46 -57.02 30.37 25.76
C PRO A 46 -57.76 31.67 25.44
N MET A 47 -58.07 31.93 24.16
CA MET A 47 -58.82 33.15 23.75
C MET A 47 -60.18 33.31 24.46
N THR A 48 -60.76 32.21 24.95
CA THR A 48 -62.00 32.20 25.73
C THR A 48 -61.86 32.90 27.08
N SER A 49 -60.64 33.02 27.62
CA SER A 49 -60.32 33.73 28.87
C SER A 49 -60.14 35.24 28.68
N VAL A 50 -60.11 35.73 27.43
CA VAL A 50 -59.93 37.16 27.10
C VAL A 50 -61.27 37.78 26.72
N HIS A 51 -61.46 39.04 27.14
CA HIS A 51 -62.66 39.82 26.84
C HIS A 51 -62.88 39.95 25.33
N VAL A 52 -64.12 39.77 24.87
CA VAL A 52 -64.45 39.62 23.43
C VAL A 52 -63.92 40.76 22.56
N GLU A 53 -63.98 42.00 23.06
CA GLU A 53 -63.50 43.20 22.37
C GLU A 53 -61.97 43.24 22.23
N ASP A 54 -61.24 42.59 23.14
CA ASP A 54 -59.77 42.59 23.17
C ASP A 54 -59.18 41.38 22.42
N ARG A 55 -59.99 40.37 22.06
CA ARG A 55 -59.53 39.10 21.44
C ARG A 55 -58.67 39.29 20.18
N PRO A 56 -58.99 40.18 19.21
CA PRO A 56 -58.15 40.36 18.03
C PRO A 56 -56.74 40.83 18.38
N ARG A 57 -56.62 41.77 19.33
CA ARG A 57 -55.34 42.28 19.82
C ARG A 57 -54.61 41.25 20.67
N ALA A 58 -55.33 40.54 21.53
CA ALA A 58 -54.78 39.54 22.43
C ALA A 58 -54.24 38.31 21.68
N ALA A 59 -54.83 37.93 20.54
CA ALA A 59 -54.37 36.79 19.75
C ALA A 59 -52.91 36.95 19.30
N ILE A 60 -52.53 38.13 18.81
CA ILE A 60 -51.15 38.42 18.40
C ILE A 60 -50.26 38.62 19.62
N TRP A 61 -50.73 39.37 20.62
CA TRP A 61 -49.91 39.70 21.78
C TRP A 61 -49.57 38.46 22.63
N LEU A 62 -50.52 37.54 22.84
CA LEU A 62 -50.28 36.31 23.61
C LEU A 62 -49.27 35.40 22.91
N LEU A 63 -49.28 35.31 21.58
CA LEU A 63 -48.24 34.61 20.82
C LEU A 63 -46.86 35.26 20.98
N ARG A 64 -46.78 36.59 21.00
CA ARG A 64 -45.52 37.31 21.27
C ARG A 64 -45.01 37.08 22.69
N VAL A 65 -45.90 37.02 23.68
CA VAL A 65 -45.56 36.67 25.07
C VAL A 65 -45.08 35.22 25.15
N LYS A 66 -45.77 34.30 24.48
CA LYS A 66 -45.42 32.88 24.42
C LYS A 66 -44.04 32.66 23.81
N THR A 67 -43.76 33.27 22.65
CA THR A 67 -42.44 33.18 21.99
C THR A 67 -41.32 33.76 22.85
N LEU A 68 -41.56 34.91 23.51
CA LEU A 68 -40.60 35.50 24.45
C LEU A 68 -40.29 34.58 25.64
N ALA A 69 -41.29 33.87 26.17
CA ALA A 69 -41.11 32.99 27.32
C ALA A 69 -40.45 31.65 26.95
N LEU A 70 -40.70 31.14 25.74
CA LEU A 70 -40.08 29.93 25.20
C LEU A 70 -38.61 30.16 24.80
N HIS A 71 -38.26 31.40 24.41
CA HIS A 71 -36.90 31.81 24.09
C HIS A 71 -36.54 33.14 24.78
N PRO A 72 -36.29 33.12 26.10
CA PRO A 72 -36.01 34.32 26.87
C PRO A 72 -34.64 34.94 26.50
N PRO A 73 -34.46 36.25 26.73
CA PRO A 73 -33.17 36.92 26.56
C PRO A 73 -32.06 36.22 27.35
N GLY A 74 -30.92 35.93 26.70
CA GLY A 74 -29.81 35.18 27.29
C GLY A 74 -29.81 33.67 26.99
N THR A 75 -30.81 33.17 26.25
CA THR A 75 -30.74 31.82 25.67
C THR A 75 -29.65 31.77 24.60
N GLU A 76 -28.72 30.82 24.69
CA GLU A 76 -27.58 30.72 23.76
C GLU A 76 -28.01 30.42 22.32
N SER A 77 -28.94 29.47 22.12
CA SER A 77 -29.41 29.08 20.78
C SER A 77 -30.76 28.39 20.84
N VAL A 78 -31.56 28.51 19.79
CA VAL A 78 -32.78 27.69 19.60
C VAL A 78 -32.45 26.19 19.62
N HIS A 79 -31.25 25.82 19.18
CA HIS A 79 -30.80 24.43 19.15
C HIS A 79 -30.51 23.84 20.54
N SER A 80 -30.37 24.66 21.59
CA SER A 80 -30.22 24.19 22.96
C SER A 80 -31.56 23.92 23.66
N LEU A 81 -32.69 24.30 23.05
CA LEU A 81 -34.03 24.03 23.59
C LEU A 81 -34.37 22.54 23.47
N THR A 82 -35.15 22.02 24.44
CA THR A 82 -35.71 20.67 24.34
C THR A 82 -36.64 20.56 23.14
N LYS A 83 -36.83 19.34 22.63
CA LYS A 83 -37.65 19.08 21.45
C LYS A 83 -39.06 19.66 21.60
N GLU A 84 -39.70 19.45 22.76
CA GLU A 84 -41.07 19.90 23.03
C GLU A 84 -41.17 21.43 23.07
N VAL A 85 -40.20 22.10 23.70
CA VAL A 85 -40.16 23.58 23.78
C VAL A 85 -39.91 24.17 22.39
N ARG A 86 -39.05 23.54 21.59
CA ARG A 86 -38.76 23.96 20.21
C ARG A 86 -39.97 23.81 19.31
N GLU A 87 -40.65 22.67 19.33
CA GLU A 87 -41.87 22.43 18.55
C GLU A 87 -42.97 23.44 18.92
N GLU A 88 -43.14 23.73 20.21
CA GLU A 88 -44.11 24.73 20.66
C GLU A 88 -43.73 26.16 20.22
N LEU A 89 -42.44 26.48 20.20
CA LEU A 89 -41.91 27.76 19.72
C LEU A 89 -42.12 27.91 18.22
N GLU A 90 -41.76 26.89 17.44
CA GLU A 90 -41.94 26.82 15.98
C GLU A 90 -43.42 27.03 15.61
N GLN A 91 -44.34 26.35 16.31
CA GLN A 91 -45.78 26.51 16.13
C GLN A 91 -46.26 27.93 16.46
N ALA A 92 -45.80 28.51 17.57
CA ALA A 92 -46.20 29.86 17.97
C ALA A 92 -45.68 30.92 16.98
N LEU A 93 -44.49 30.73 16.43
CA LEU A 93 -43.91 31.61 15.42
C LEU A 93 -44.62 31.47 14.06
N GLU A 94 -45.01 30.26 13.66
CA GLU A 94 -45.80 30.04 12.45
C GLU A 94 -47.17 30.74 12.54
N GLU A 95 -47.88 30.54 13.66
CA GLU A 95 -49.17 31.19 13.88
C GLU A 95 -49.04 32.73 13.90
N LEU A 96 -47.95 33.24 14.45
CA LEU A 96 -47.65 34.68 14.43
C LEU A 96 -47.41 35.18 12.99
N ALA A 97 -46.67 34.41 12.19
CA ALA A 97 -46.33 34.71 10.81
C ALA A 97 -47.54 34.63 9.85
N GLU A 98 -48.57 33.86 10.18
CA GLU A 98 -49.87 33.83 9.47
C GLU A 98 -50.78 35.01 9.85
N ARG A 99 -50.72 35.45 11.11
CA ARG A 99 -51.60 36.51 11.65
C ARG A 99 -51.12 37.93 11.41
N VAL A 100 -49.81 38.12 11.19
CA VAL A 100 -49.19 39.44 11.03
C VAL A 100 -48.66 39.58 9.62
N ASP A 101 -49.33 40.39 8.79
CA ASP A 101 -48.96 40.57 7.38
C ASP A 101 -47.52 41.12 7.21
N ALA A 102 -47.16 42.15 7.97
CA ALA A 102 -45.80 42.71 8.03
C ALA A 102 -44.97 42.04 9.14
N PHE A 103 -44.94 40.71 9.20
CA PHE A 103 -44.28 39.97 10.29
C PHE A 103 -42.81 40.35 10.49
N HIS A 104 -42.11 40.70 9.41
CA HIS A 104 -40.72 41.15 9.43
C HIS A 104 -40.47 42.43 10.25
N THR A 105 -41.52 43.20 10.57
CA THR A 105 -41.42 44.37 11.47
C THR A 105 -41.37 43.99 12.96
N LEU A 106 -41.58 42.72 13.30
CA LEU A 106 -41.53 42.21 14.66
C LEU A 106 -40.15 41.59 14.98
N PRO A 107 -39.66 41.73 16.23
CA PRO A 107 -38.38 41.12 16.64
C PRO A 107 -38.41 39.59 16.61
N GLN A 108 -39.60 38.99 16.59
CA GLN A 108 -39.79 37.55 16.43
C GLN A 108 -39.39 37.03 15.04
N PHE A 109 -39.21 37.90 14.04
CA PHE A 109 -38.89 37.47 12.68
C PHE A 109 -37.52 36.79 12.58
N ASP A 110 -36.47 37.36 13.18
CA ASP A 110 -35.15 36.73 13.19
C ASP A 110 -35.16 35.37 13.90
N LEU A 111 -35.95 35.25 14.97
CA LEU A 111 -36.14 33.98 15.68
C LEU A 111 -36.87 32.96 14.80
N TYR A 112 -37.90 33.39 14.07
CA TYR A 112 -38.57 32.55 13.07
C TYR A 112 -37.60 32.05 12.00
N LEU A 113 -36.76 32.91 11.44
CA LEU A 113 -35.75 32.50 10.44
C LEU A 113 -34.77 31.47 11.01
N ALA A 114 -34.37 31.62 12.27
CA ALA A 114 -33.44 30.72 12.95
C ALA A 114 -34.05 29.35 13.33
N THR A 115 -35.37 29.25 13.46
CA THR A 115 -36.03 27.96 13.78
C THR A 115 -36.30 27.11 12.55
N ARG A 116 -36.30 27.67 11.34
CA ARG A 116 -36.60 26.94 10.10
C ARG A 116 -35.45 26.03 9.71
N ARG A 117 -35.78 24.79 9.35
CA ARG A 117 -34.82 23.79 8.92
C ARG A 117 -34.40 24.08 7.47
N TRP A 118 -33.66 23.13 6.91
CA TRP A 118 -33.13 23.22 5.55
C TRP A 118 -33.88 22.32 4.56
N SER A 119 -35.15 21.97 4.83
CA SER A 119 -35.98 21.25 3.85
C SER A 119 -36.37 22.16 2.69
N VAL A 120 -36.79 21.58 1.55
CA VAL A 120 -37.21 22.35 0.37
C VAL A 120 -38.36 23.31 0.73
N GLU A 121 -39.33 22.86 1.52
CA GLU A 121 -40.49 23.62 1.96
C GLU A 121 -40.11 24.77 2.88
N ASP A 122 -39.26 24.50 3.88
CA ASP A 122 -38.77 25.52 4.81
C ASP A 122 -37.92 26.57 4.08
N ASN A 123 -37.06 26.15 3.15
CA ASN A 123 -36.27 27.07 2.33
C ASN A 123 -37.17 27.98 1.49
N LEU A 124 -38.17 27.42 0.80
CA LEU A 124 -39.11 28.19 -0.01
C LEU A 124 -39.96 29.16 0.84
N GLN A 125 -40.42 28.70 2.01
CA GLN A 125 -41.21 29.52 2.92
C GLN A 125 -40.40 30.72 3.42
N VAL A 126 -39.15 30.48 3.84
CA VAL A 126 -38.23 31.53 4.29
C VAL A 126 -37.89 32.47 3.15
N PHE A 127 -37.57 31.94 1.96
CA PHE A 127 -37.25 32.73 0.77
C PHE A 127 -38.37 33.74 0.46
N ASN A 128 -39.62 33.28 0.36
CA ASN A 128 -40.76 34.15 0.04
C ASN A 128 -40.95 35.27 1.08
N ARG A 129 -40.80 34.96 2.36
CA ARG A 129 -40.93 35.96 3.44
C ARG A 129 -39.78 36.95 3.44
N LEU A 130 -38.55 36.48 3.22
CA LEU A 130 -37.37 37.33 3.14
C LEU A 130 -37.39 38.22 1.90
N THR A 131 -37.86 37.75 0.75
CA THR A 131 -38.03 38.56 -0.47
C THR A 131 -38.89 39.78 -0.16
N ARG A 132 -40.08 39.57 0.45
CA ARG A 132 -40.95 40.68 0.86
C ARG A 132 -40.26 41.60 1.88
N ALA A 133 -39.65 41.02 2.91
CA ALA A 133 -39.00 41.79 3.97
C ALA A 133 -37.87 42.69 3.44
N CYS A 134 -37.04 42.17 2.53
CA CYS A 134 -35.91 42.90 1.96
C CYS A 134 -36.34 43.95 0.93
N MET A 135 -37.51 43.80 0.30
CA MET A 135 -38.10 44.84 -0.55
C MET A 135 -38.61 46.04 0.27
N GLU A 136 -39.04 45.82 1.51
CA GLU A 136 -39.56 46.87 2.39
C GLU A 136 -38.47 47.50 3.27
N ILE A 137 -37.49 46.71 3.72
CA ILE A 137 -36.41 47.14 4.62
C ILE A 137 -35.06 46.63 4.11
N THR A 138 -34.14 47.55 3.81
CA THR A 138 -32.76 47.20 3.48
C THR A 138 -32.02 46.68 4.72
N ASN A 139 -31.76 45.37 4.75
CA ASN A 139 -30.99 44.71 5.80
C ASN A 139 -30.03 43.70 5.17
N VAL A 140 -28.72 43.98 5.25
CA VAL A 140 -27.65 43.17 4.63
C VAL A 140 -27.68 41.71 5.12
N GLY A 141 -27.90 41.48 6.42
CA GLY A 141 -27.98 40.13 6.97
C GLY A 141 -29.20 39.33 6.50
N TRP A 142 -30.33 40.01 6.26
CA TRP A 142 -31.51 39.36 5.67
C TRP A 142 -31.32 39.07 4.19
N ILE A 143 -30.67 39.97 3.46
CA ILE A 143 -30.33 39.78 2.04
C ILE A 143 -29.37 38.57 1.89
N LEU A 144 -28.39 38.43 2.78
CA LEU A 144 -27.50 37.27 2.80
C LEU A 144 -28.25 35.96 3.07
N LYS A 145 -29.14 35.94 4.08
CA LYS A 145 -30.01 34.78 4.34
C LYS A 145 -30.92 34.47 3.15
N LEU A 146 -31.45 35.49 2.47
CA LEU A 146 -32.29 35.31 1.29
C LEU A 146 -31.51 34.63 0.17
N ARG A 147 -30.30 35.12 -0.10
CA ARG A 147 -29.37 34.52 -1.06
C ARG A 147 -29.08 33.06 -0.72
N ASP A 148 -28.73 32.75 0.53
CA ASP A 148 -28.42 31.38 0.95
C ASP A 148 -29.58 30.41 0.68
N ARG A 149 -30.81 30.83 1.02
CA ARG A 149 -32.03 30.04 0.75
C ARG A 149 -32.28 29.86 -0.74
N ALA A 150 -32.05 30.91 -1.53
CA ALA A 150 -32.20 30.85 -2.99
C ALA A 150 -31.18 29.90 -3.64
N LEU A 151 -29.91 30.00 -3.26
CA LEU A 151 -28.83 29.16 -3.79
C LEU A 151 -29.07 27.68 -3.47
N ARG A 152 -29.50 27.36 -2.24
CA ARG A 152 -29.85 25.99 -1.87
C ARG A 152 -31.01 25.42 -2.70
N LEU A 153 -32.03 26.23 -2.97
CA LEU A 153 -33.15 25.81 -3.81
C LEU A 153 -32.74 25.61 -5.27
N MET A 154 -31.81 26.42 -5.79
CA MET A 154 -31.27 26.26 -7.14
C MET A 154 -30.38 25.02 -7.22
N ASN A 155 -29.43 24.83 -6.30
CA ASN A 155 -28.56 23.66 -6.29
C ASN A 155 -29.36 22.35 -6.14
N ALA A 156 -30.33 22.31 -5.23
CA ALA A 156 -31.20 21.14 -5.05
C ALA A 156 -32.05 20.79 -6.29
N ARG A 157 -32.26 21.76 -7.21
CA ARG A 157 -32.94 21.53 -8.48
C ARG A 157 -32.00 20.92 -9.53
N ASP A 158 -30.73 21.28 -9.49
CA ASP A 158 -29.72 20.89 -10.48
C ASP A 158 -29.00 19.56 -10.11
N GLU A 159 -28.95 19.23 -8.82
CA GLU A 159 -28.35 17.99 -8.30
C GLU A 159 -29.35 16.81 -8.35
N ASP A 160 -28.91 15.67 -8.91
CA ASP A 160 -29.68 14.42 -8.87
C ASP A 160 -29.41 13.68 -7.55
N ASP A 161 -29.88 14.25 -6.45
CA ASP A 161 -29.72 13.69 -5.11
C ASP A 161 -30.74 12.56 -4.86
N GLU A 162 -30.24 11.37 -4.50
CA GLU A 162 -31.04 10.18 -4.16
C GLU A 162 -31.92 10.39 -2.90
N GLU A 163 -31.60 11.37 -2.05
CA GLU A 163 -32.37 11.70 -0.84
C GLU A 163 -33.62 12.55 -1.10
N VAL A 164 -33.78 13.13 -2.30
CA VAL A 164 -34.93 13.98 -2.66
C VAL A 164 -36.14 13.14 -3.05
N THR A 165 -37.24 13.26 -2.30
CA THR A 165 -38.49 12.54 -2.60
C THR A 165 -39.12 13.00 -3.92
N SER A 166 -39.92 12.14 -4.56
CA SER A 166 -40.62 12.50 -5.80
C SER A 166 -41.53 13.73 -5.66
N GLU A 167 -42.11 13.94 -4.48
CA GLU A 167 -42.94 15.12 -4.18
C GLU A 167 -42.09 16.40 -4.12
N GLN A 168 -40.92 16.34 -3.48
CA GLN A 168 -39.98 17.46 -3.41
C GLN A 168 -39.38 17.78 -4.78
N ARG A 169 -39.10 16.77 -5.61
CA ARG A 169 -38.61 16.97 -6.98
C ARG A 169 -39.65 17.68 -7.85
N ALA A 170 -40.91 17.26 -7.77
CA ALA A 170 -42.01 17.97 -8.45
C ALA A 170 -42.19 19.41 -7.94
N LEU A 171 -41.98 19.64 -6.64
CA LEU A 171 -41.98 20.99 -6.06
C LEU A 171 -40.85 21.84 -6.63
N LEU A 172 -39.60 21.35 -6.64
CA LEU A 172 -38.42 22.02 -7.17
C LEU A 172 -38.58 22.38 -8.67
N GLU A 173 -39.12 21.46 -9.48
CA GLU A 173 -39.40 21.70 -10.89
C GLU A 173 -40.45 22.80 -11.12
N SER A 174 -41.39 22.94 -10.18
CA SER A 174 -42.45 23.96 -10.24
C SER A 174 -42.01 25.35 -9.75
N LEU A 175 -40.80 25.46 -9.17
CA LEU A 175 -40.32 26.72 -8.62
C LEU A 175 -40.09 27.77 -9.72
N PRO A 176 -40.48 29.04 -9.46
CA PRO A 176 -40.15 30.14 -10.34
C PRO A 176 -38.64 30.38 -10.37
N ASP A 177 -38.19 31.17 -11.34
CA ASP A 177 -36.82 31.63 -11.40
C ASP A 177 -36.48 32.48 -10.15
N MET A 178 -35.59 31.95 -9.32
CA MET A 178 -35.18 32.56 -8.05
C MET A 178 -34.23 33.73 -8.24
N THR A 179 -33.62 33.85 -9.43
CA THR A 179 -32.67 34.93 -9.73
C THR A 179 -33.37 36.29 -9.87
N LEU A 180 -34.62 36.31 -10.36
CA LEU A 180 -35.38 37.53 -10.53
C LEU A 180 -35.69 38.23 -9.19
N PRO A 181 -36.28 37.56 -8.17
CA PRO A 181 -36.47 38.18 -6.86
C PRO A 181 -35.18 38.67 -6.19
N LEU A 182 -34.06 37.93 -6.34
CA LEU A 182 -32.76 38.37 -5.83
C LEU A 182 -32.31 39.67 -6.51
N SER A 183 -32.40 39.73 -7.84
CA SER A 183 -32.05 40.91 -8.63
C SER A 183 -32.88 42.14 -8.23
N GLU A 184 -34.20 41.97 -8.04
CA GLU A 184 -35.10 43.04 -7.58
C GLU A 184 -34.75 43.54 -6.17
N VAL A 185 -34.46 42.62 -5.24
CA VAL A 185 -34.06 42.96 -3.87
C VAL A 185 -32.72 43.72 -3.86
N TYR A 186 -31.72 43.26 -4.62
CA TYR A 186 -30.42 43.93 -4.71
C TYR A 186 -30.56 45.34 -5.30
N ALA A 187 -31.34 45.48 -6.38
CA ALA A 187 -31.61 46.78 -6.99
C ALA A 187 -32.36 47.74 -6.06
N SER A 188 -33.33 47.22 -5.29
CA SER A 188 -34.06 47.99 -4.28
C SER A 188 -33.12 48.48 -3.16
N ALA A 189 -32.26 47.60 -2.65
CA ALA A 189 -31.28 47.92 -1.61
C ALA A 189 -30.29 49.02 -2.08
N GLU A 190 -29.82 48.93 -3.32
CA GLU A 190 -28.93 49.93 -3.93
C GLU A 190 -29.62 51.30 -4.08
N ALA A 191 -30.89 51.32 -4.49
CA ALA A 191 -31.67 52.55 -4.68
C ALA A 191 -32.12 53.20 -3.37
N GLY A 192 -32.29 52.41 -2.29
CA GLY A 192 -32.88 52.85 -1.02
C GLY A 192 -32.02 53.81 -0.19
N GLY A 193 -30.75 54.03 -0.55
CA GLY A 193 -29.85 55.00 0.09
C GLY A 193 -29.48 54.70 1.54
N ALA A 194 -29.91 53.56 2.09
CA ALA A 194 -29.70 53.16 3.48
C ALA A 194 -28.35 52.48 3.75
N LEU A 195 -27.62 52.11 2.69
CA LEU A 195 -26.34 51.40 2.78
C LEU A 195 -25.18 52.38 2.97
N ASP A 196 -24.26 52.06 3.87
CA ASP A 196 -22.94 52.69 3.98
C ASP A 196 -22.01 52.19 2.85
N GLU A 197 -20.72 52.56 2.89
CA GLU A 197 -19.77 52.16 1.84
C GLU A 197 -19.59 50.64 1.77
N GLU A 198 -19.48 49.99 2.92
CA GLU A 198 -19.34 48.53 3.03
C GLU A 198 -20.58 47.81 2.51
N GLY A 199 -21.78 48.23 2.93
CA GLY A 199 -23.04 47.68 2.44
C GLY A 199 -23.25 47.88 0.94
N ARG A 200 -22.81 49.00 0.36
CA ARG A 200 -22.84 49.20 -1.11
C ARG A 200 -21.88 48.26 -1.82
N ALA A 201 -20.66 48.08 -1.30
CA ALA A 201 -19.70 47.14 -1.86
C ALA A 201 -20.24 45.70 -1.79
N PHE A 202 -20.85 45.34 -0.67
CA PHE A 202 -21.50 44.05 -0.45
C PHE A 202 -22.59 43.76 -1.49
N ILE A 203 -23.57 44.66 -1.65
CA ILE A 203 -24.64 44.47 -2.65
C ILE A 203 -24.08 44.41 -4.07
N LYS A 204 -23.05 45.20 -4.38
CA LYS A 204 -22.39 45.15 -5.69
C LYS A 204 -21.72 43.80 -5.95
N VAL A 205 -21.06 43.21 -4.95
CA VAL A 205 -20.50 41.86 -5.04
C VAL A 205 -21.60 40.82 -5.27
N LEU A 206 -22.69 40.84 -4.48
CA LEU A 206 -23.78 39.89 -4.64
C LEU A 206 -24.47 39.98 -6.01
N ARG A 207 -24.59 41.19 -6.56
CA ARG A 207 -25.12 41.40 -7.90
C ARG A 207 -24.22 40.82 -8.98
N LEU A 208 -22.91 41.02 -8.88
CA LEU A 208 -21.95 40.44 -9.82
C LEU A 208 -21.92 38.91 -9.71
N ASP A 209 -22.01 38.35 -8.51
CA ASP A 209 -22.17 36.90 -8.31
C ASP A 209 -23.42 36.37 -9.01
N LEU A 210 -24.55 37.07 -8.89
CA LEU A 210 -25.78 36.72 -9.59
C LEU A 210 -25.62 36.84 -11.12
N ASP A 211 -24.98 37.91 -11.61
CA ASP A 211 -24.70 38.11 -13.04
C ASP A 211 -23.83 36.97 -13.60
N LEU A 212 -22.83 36.49 -12.86
CA LEU A 212 -22.01 35.34 -13.27
C LEU A 212 -22.83 34.06 -13.34
N ARG A 213 -23.73 33.82 -12.37
CA ARG A 213 -24.62 32.64 -12.36
C ARG A 213 -25.62 32.64 -13.52
N MET A 214 -26.02 33.83 -13.97
CA MET A 214 -26.94 34.01 -15.10
C MET A 214 -26.22 34.19 -16.45
N ALA A 215 -24.88 34.20 -16.48
CA ALA A 215 -24.14 34.55 -17.67
C ALA A 215 -24.25 33.46 -18.75
N ASP A 216 -24.59 33.87 -19.95
CA ASP A 216 -24.46 33.05 -21.15
C ASP A 216 -23.01 33.12 -21.69
N PRO A 217 -22.57 32.15 -22.53
CA PRO A 217 -21.20 32.10 -23.04
C PRO A 217 -20.69 33.37 -23.75
N TRP A 218 -21.56 34.14 -24.39
CA TRP A 218 -21.20 35.41 -25.05
C TRP A 218 -21.06 36.58 -24.06
N ASP A 219 -21.52 36.44 -22.82
CA ASP A 219 -21.43 37.45 -21.76
C ASP A 219 -20.25 37.23 -20.81
N TYR A 220 -19.58 36.06 -20.84
CA TYR A 220 -18.51 35.70 -19.91
C TYR A 220 -17.42 36.77 -19.76
N GLY A 221 -16.92 37.31 -20.89
CA GLY A 221 -15.92 38.38 -20.87
C GLY A 221 -16.43 39.67 -20.24
N ARG A 222 -17.68 40.08 -20.57
CA ARG A 222 -18.29 41.30 -20.04
C ARG A 222 -18.50 41.22 -18.52
N VAL A 223 -18.97 40.08 -18.02
CA VAL A 223 -19.22 39.90 -16.58
C VAL A 223 -17.88 39.76 -15.83
N GLY A 224 -16.90 39.04 -16.38
CA GLY A 224 -15.53 38.99 -15.83
C GLY A 224 -14.87 40.37 -15.72
N ASP A 225 -15.01 41.20 -16.75
CA ASP A 225 -14.53 42.59 -16.74
C ASP A 225 -15.19 43.43 -15.64
N ALA A 226 -16.48 43.18 -15.36
CA ALA A 226 -17.20 43.88 -14.31
C ALA A 226 -16.73 43.48 -12.90
N VAL A 227 -16.36 42.22 -12.70
CA VAL A 227 -15.73 41.74 -11.45
C VAL A 227 -14.33 42.34 -11.30
N PHE A 228 -13.51 42.29 -12.35
CA PHE A 228 -12.16 42.87 -12.37
C PHE A 228 -12.16 44.38 -12.08
N ALA A 229 -13.22 45.10 -12.48
CA ALA A 229 -13.36 46.53 -12.22
C ALA A 229 -13.73 46.87 -10.77
N LEU A 230 -13.99 45.88 -9.90
CA LEU A 230 -14.17 46.13 -8.47
C LEU A 230 -12.85 46.60 -7.83
N PRO A 231 -12.92 47.53 -6.86
CA PRO A 231 -11.74 47.94 -6.10
C PRO A 231 -11.10 46.74 -5.38
N SER A 232 -9.92 46.33 -5.83
CA SER A 232 -9.14 45.25 -5.23
C SER A 232 -8.00 45.81 -4.38
N PRO A 233 -7.77 45.30 -3.17
CA PRO A 233 -6.65 45.73 -2.33
C PRO A 233 -5.32 45.27 -2.93
N LEU A 234 -4.24 46.00 -2.65
CA LEU A 234 -2.90 45.60 -3.07
C LEU A 234 -2.37 44.47 -2.18
N GLN A 235 -1.46 43.68 -2.73
CA GLN A 235 -0.82 42.58 -2.00
C GLN A 235 -0.16 43.06 -0.69
N THR A 236 0.43 44.26 -0.71
CA THR A 236 1.08 44.87 0.46
C THR A 236 0.09 45.21 1.58
N ASP A 237 -1.14 45.58 1.23
CA ASP A 237 -2.15 46.03 2.18
C ASP A 237 -2.73 44.83 2.95
N LEU A 238 -2.81 43.68 2.28
CA LEU A 238 -3.29 42.43 2.86
C LEU A 238 -2.29 41.75 3.80
N ARG A 239 -0.98 41.93 3.59
CA ARG A 239 0.05 41.32 4.47
C ARG A 239 0.00 41.80 5.93
N GLY A 240 -0.66 42.93 6.19
CA GLY A 240 -0.88 43.47 7.53
C GLY A 240 -2.14 42.95 8.23
N LEU A 241 -3.02 42.22 7.54
CA LEU A 241 -4.20 41.62 8.14
C LEU A 241 -3.82 40.37 8.96
N PRO A 242 -4.49 40.10 10.09
CA PRO A 242 -4.33 38.84 10.80
C PRO A 242 -4.59 37.68 9.84
N ARG A 243 -3.74 36.65 9.86
CA ARG A 243 -4.07 35.40 9.16
C ARG A 243 -5.35 34.83 9.78
N ASP A 244 -6.23 34.29 8.94
CA ASP A 244 -7.47 33.62 9.37
C ASP A 244 -7.19 32.52 10.41
N ASP A 245 -5.99 31.92 10.36
CA ASP A 245 -5.44 31.13 11.46
C ASP A 245 -4.19 31.79 12.10
N PRO A 246 -4.23 32.16 13.41
CA PRO A 246 -3.05 32.61 14.15
C PRO A 246 -1.91 31.59 14.24
N ARG A 247 -2.11 30.34 13.79
CA ARG A 247 -1.14 29.23 13.74
C ARG A 247 -0.41 29.13 12.40
N GLY A 248 -0.68 30.03 11.46
CA GLY A 248 0.03 30.12 10.19
C GLY A 248 -0.57 29.32 9.03
N GLY A 249 -1.91 29.21 8.98
CA GLY A 249 -2.68 28.59 7.88
C GLY A 249 -2.50 29.27 6.52
N ALA A 250 -3.16 28.72 5.50
CA ALA A 250 -3.12 29.22 4.13
C ALA A 250 -3.63 30.66 4.06
N TYR A 251 -3.10 31.44 3.12
CA TYR A 251 -3.73 32.72 2.80
C TYR A 251 -4.95 32.45 1.93
N GLN A 252 -6.15 32.61 2.48
CA GLN A 252 -7.41 32.35 1.78
C GLN A 252 -8.18 33.64 1.41
N HIS A 253 -7.62 34.83 1.69
CA HIS A 253 -8.23 36.10 1.32
C HIS A 253 -8.41 36.24 -0.20
N LEU A 254 -9.60 35.89 -0.67
CA LEU A 254 -10.01 36.09 -2.05
C LEU A 254 -10.21 37.59 -2.28
N THR A 255 -9.62 38.11 -3.35
CA THR A 255 -9.80 39.51 -3.79
C THR A 255 -10.65 39.55 -5.06
N PRO A 256 -11.25 40.69 -5.43
CA PRO A 256 -11.96 40.77 -6.71
C PRO A 256 -11.12 40.40 -7.92
N ASN A 257 -9.82 40.75 -7.93
CA ASN A 257 -8.90 40.32 -9.00
C ASN A 257 -8.71 38.80 -9.02
N ALA A 258 -8.59 38.17 -7.86
CA ALA A 258 -8.47 36.71 -7.76
C ALA A 258 -9.76 36.00 -8.17
N TRP A 259 -10.93 36.55 -7.82
CA TRP A 259 -12.22 36.04 -8.24
C TRP A 259 -12.42 36.16 -9.77
N ALA A 260 -12.09 37.32 -10.34
CA ALA A 260 -12.11 37.51 -11.80
C ALA A 260 -11.16 36.55 -12.52
N PHE A 261 -9.97 36.30 -11.96
CA PHE A 261 -9.02 35.32 -12.49
C PHE A 261 -9.60 33.90 -12.51
N MET A 262 -10.24 33.45 -11.44
CA MET A 262 -10.89 32.13 -11.39
C MET A 262 -11.97 32.00 -12.47
N TRP A 263 -12.80 33.04 -12.63
CA TRP A 263 -13.85 33.07 -13.66
C TRP A 263 -13.28 33.04 -15.08
N GLU A 264 -12.28 33.88 -15.36
CA GLU A 264 -11.64 33.89 -16.69
C GLU A 264 -10.95 32.56 -16.97
N LEU A 265 -10.26 31.96 -15.99
CA LEU A 265 -9.61 30.67 -16.17
C LEU A 265 -10.59 29.54 -16.50
N GLU A 266 -11.78 29.56 -15.90
CA GLU A 266 -12.86 28.59 -16.17
C GLU A 266 -13.39 28.69 -17.61
N HIS A 267 -13.42 29.90 -18.20
CA HIS A 267 -14.13 30.16 -19.45
C HIS A 267 -13.23 30.49 -20.65
N THR A 268 -11.96 30.84 -20.42
CA THR A 268 -11.00 31.13 -21.48
C THR A 268 -10.49 29.84 -22.13
N SER A 269 -10.31 29.87 -23.45
CA SER A 269 -9.77 28.73 -24.19
C SER A 269 -8.28 28.53 -23.91
N PHE A 270 -7.75 27.32 -24.11
CA PHE A 270 -6.36 27.02 -23.78
C PHE A 270 -5.36 27.87 -24.59
N GLU A 271 -5.68 28.19 -25.84
CA GLU A 271 -4.86 29.04 -26.73
C GLU A 271 -4.74 30.48 -26.23
N GLU A 272 -5.68 30.93 -25.39
CA GLU A 272 -5.78 32.30 -24.87
C GLU A 272 -5.24 32.44 -23.44
N LEU A 273 -4.77 31.36 -22.81
CA LEU A 273 -4.13 31.40 -21.48
C LEU A 273 -2.98 32.41 -21.35
N PRO A 274 -2.13 32.66 -22.38
CA PRO A 274 -1.13 33.73 -22.30
C PRO A 274 -1.75 35.10 -22.02
N GLY A 275 -2.93 35.39 -22.60
CA GLY A 275 -3.65 36.63 -22.37
C GLY A 275 -4.17 36.78 -20.94
N VAL A 276 -4.59 35.66 -20.32
CA VAL A 276 -4.97 35.64 -18.89
C VAL A 276 -3.75 36.00 -18.02
N LEU A 277 -2.58 35.40 -18.27
CA LEU A 277 -1.36 35.73 -17.51
C LEU A 277 -0.88 37.17 -17.73
N GLU A 278 -1.04 37.71 -18.94
CA GLU A 278 -0.73 39.11 -19.23
C GLU A 278 -1.64 40.08 -18.47
N ARG A 279 -2.89 39.70 -18.21
CA ARG A 279 -3.84 40.47 -17.38
C ARG A 279 -3.53 40.35 -15.88
N TYR A 280 -3.13 39.17 -15.43
CA TYR A 280 -2.89 38.83 -14.02
C TYR A 280 -1.39 38.57 -13.74
N GLN A 281 -0.54 39.58 -13.96
CA GLN A 281 0.92 39.44 -13.81
C GLN A 281 1.37 39.41 -12.34
N GLU A 282 0.66 40.14 -11.48
CA GLU A 282 0.99 40.26 -10.06
C GLU A 282 0.60 38.98 -9.29
N PRO A 283 1.44 38.50 -8.34
CA PRO A 283 1.11 37.34 -7.53
C PRO A 283 -0.11 37.56 -6.65
N PHE A 284 -0.95 36.54 -6.51
CA PHE A 284 -2.06 36.57 -5.55
C PHE A 284 -1.58 36.31 -4.12
N ILE A 285 -2.29 36.86 -3.14
CA ILE A 285 -2.14 36.42 -1.73
C ILE A 285 -2.82 35.07 -1.55
N CYS A 286 -3.97 34.85 -2.18
CA CYS A 286 -4.70 33.58 -2.12
C CYS A 286 -3.86 32.43 -2.69
N ASP A 287 -3.52 31.45 -1.86
CA ASP A 287 -2.67 30.31 -2.24
C ASP A 287 -3.31 29.45 -3.35
N ALA A 288 -4.65 29.33 -3.37
CA ALA A 288 -5.38 28.63 -4.42
C ALA A 288 -5.19 29.30 -5.79
N CYS A 289 -5.48 30.60 -5.86
CA CYS A 289 -5.39 31.37 -7.09
C CYS A 289 -3.94 31.52 -7.56
N GLU A 290 -2.99 31.74 -6.65
CA GLU A 290 -1.57 31.80 -7.00
C GLU A 290 -1.05 30.46 -7.51
N GLY A 291 -1.45 29.36 -6.86
CA GLY A 291 -1.14 28.01 -7.31
C GLY A 291 -1.60 27.74 -8.73
N LEU A 292 -2.87 28.03 -9.04
CA LEU A 292 -3.43 27.91 -10.38
C LEU A 292 -2.72 28.83 -11.39
N ARG A 293 -2.46 30.09 -11.03
CA ARG A 293 -1.73 31.04 -11.89
C ARG A 293 -0.34 30.54 -12.26
N LEU A 294 0.37 29.92 -11.31
CA LEU A 294 1.69 29.34 -11.53
C LEU A 294 1.64 28.04 -12.36
N VAL A 295 0.60 27.22 -12.20
CA VAL A 295 0.36 26.07 -13.08
C VAL A 295 0.09 26.54 -14.51
N VAL A 296 -0.76 27.55 -14.72
CA VAL A 296 -0.99 28.17 -16.02
C VAL A 296 0.30 28.74 -16.60
N ALA A 297 1.10 29.44 -15.78
CA ALA A 297 2.41 29.92 -16.21
C ALA A 297 3.32 28.78 -16.69
N SER A 298 3.34 27.65 -15.98
CA SER A 298 4.16 26.49 -16.36
C SER A 298 3.81 25.92 -17.74
N LEU A 299 2.54 26.04 -18.15
CA LEU A 299 2.03 25.56 -19.45
C LEU A 299 2.40 26.48 -20.62
N VAL A 300 2.61 27.77 -20.36
CA VAL A 300 2.84 28.80 -21.38
C VAL A 300 4.33 29.12 -21.55
N VAL A 301 5.13 28.97 -20.50
CA VAL A 301 6.57 29.30 -20.53
C VAL A 301 7.40 28.27 -21.28
N PRO A 302 8.61 28.63 -21.77
CA PRO A 302 9.52 27.68 -22.39
C PRO A 302 9.94 26.54 -21.43
N PRO A 303 10.24 25.32 -21.94
CA PRO A 303 10.59 24.15 -21.12
C PRO A 303 11.73 24.36 -20.13
N ALA A 304 12.65 25.29 -20.41
CA ALA A 304 13.80 25.57 -19.54
C ALA A 304 13.43 26.13 -18.16
N ILE A 305 12.22 26.71 -18.00
CA ILE A 305 11.76 27.31 -16.75
C ILE A 305 10.42 26.74 -16.24
N THR A 306 9.80 25.84 -17.00
CA THR A 306 8.54 25.15 -16.64
C THR A 306 8.58 24.53 -15.25
N ASP A 307 9.64 23.79 -14.93
CA ASP A 307 9.78 23.09 -13.64
C ASP A 307 9.72 24.04 -12.43
N GLY A 308 10.29 25.24 -12.56
CA GLY A 308 10.27 26.24 -11.49
C GLY A 308 8.86 26.74 -11.19
N TYR A 309 8.09 27.07 -12.23
CA TYR A 309 6.71 27.52 -12.07
C TYR A 309 5.79 26.42 -11.55
N LEU A 310 5.89 25.20 -12.11
CA LEU A 310 5.05 24.09 -11.67
C LEU A 310 5.35 23.70 -10.22
N ALA A 311 6.64 23.68 -9.81
CA ALA A 311 7.01 23.37 -8.44
C ALA A 311 6.46 24.39 -7.42
N GLU A 312 6.55 25.69 -7.72
CA GLU A 312 5.95 26.72 -6.86
C GLU A 312 4.42 26.64 -6.85
N GLY A 313 3.80 26.35 -7.99
CA GLY A 313 2.37 26.13 -8.11
C GLY A 313 1.89 24.99 -7.21
N VAL A 314 2.55 23.84 -7.26
CA VAL A 314 2.27 22.69 -6.39
C VAL A 314 2.40 23.07 -4.91
N ARG A 315 3.42 23.84 -4.52
CA ARG A 315 3.59 24.26 -3.12
C ARG A 315 2.45 25.18 -2.66
N ALA A 316 2.02 26.13 -3.50
CA ALA A 316 0.90 27.01 -3.18
C ALA A 316 -0.41 26.22 -3.05
N LEU A 317 -0.71 25.37 -4.03
CA LEU A 317 -1.89 24.49 -4.00
C LEU A 317 -1.90 23.59 -2.76
N MET A 318 -0.76 23.03 -2.37
CA MET A 318 -0.70 22.18 -1.18
C MET A 318 -0.77 22.94 0.14
N ARG A 319 -0.38 24.22 0.19
CA ARG A 319 -0.69 25.05 1.36
C ARG A 319 -2.20 25.26 1.49
N PHE A 320 -2.88 25.54 0.37
CA PHE A 320 -4.32 25.65 0.32
C PHE A 320 -5.04 24.34 0.73
N ALA A 321 -4.65 23.20 0.15
CA ALA A 321 -5.26 21.90 0.42
C ALA A 321 -5.09 21.41 1.87
N ASN A 322 -4.01 21.81 2.55
CA ASN A 322 -3.79 21.44 3.96
C ASN A 322 -4.70 22.19 4.95
N ASP A 323 -5.33 23.28 4.50
CA ASP A 323 -6.26 24.09 5.31
C ASP A 323 -7.72 23.66 5.05
N SER A 324 -8.70 24.54 5.24
CA SER A 324 -10.12 24.28 4.94
C SER A 324 -10.50 24.76 3.52
N PRO A 325 -10.29 23.97 2.45
CA PRO A 325 -10.55 24.39 1.07
C PRO A 325 -12.02 24.74 0.82
N ASP A 326 -12.94 24.16 1.59
CA ASP A 326 -14.40 24.35 1.45
C ASP A 326 -14.85 25.79 1.70
N SER A 327 -14.03 26.61 2.38
CA SER A 327 -14.37 27.99 2.71
C SER A 327 -13.96 29.02 1.64
N LEU A 328 -13.29 28.59 0.56
CA LEU A 328 -12.87 29.51 -0.50
C LEU A 328 -14.08 30.17 -1.17
N GLY A 329 -14.15 31.50 -1.08
CA GLY A 329 -15.24 32.29 -1.64
C GLY A 329 -16.43 32.48 -0.71
N GLU A 330 -16.41 31.95 0.52
CA GLU A 330 -17.35 32.35 1.58
C GLU A 330 -17.13 33.80 2.02
N SER A 331 -15.95 34.36 1.77
CA SER A 331 -15.67 35.79 1.93
C SER A 331 -14.92 36.38 0.74
N VAL A 332 -14.96 37.70 0.59
CA VAL A 332 -14.12 38.45 -0.35
C VAL A 332 -13.60 39.73 0.26
N THR A 333 -12.31 40.00 0.11
CA THR A 333 -11.67 41.21 0.61
C THR A 333 -11.61 42.29 -0.46
N VAL A 334 -12.38 43.35 -0.26
CA VAL A 334 -12.48 44.50 -1.18
C VAL A 334 -11.71 45.71 -0.64
N GLN A 335 -11.34 46.62 -1.55
CA GLN A 335 -10.74 47.89 -1.16
C GLN A 335 -11.81 48.96 -0.96
N LEU A 336 -11.96 49.46 0.27
CA LEU A 336 -12.80 50.61 0.58
C LEU A 336 -11.97 51.87 0.82
N SER A 337 -12.61 53.03 0.98
CA SER A 337 -11.95 54.30 1.27
C SER A 337 -11.13 54.29 2.57
N GLU A 338 -11.56 53.53 3.59
CA GLU A 338 -10.88 53.37 4.87
C GLU A 338 -9.86 52.21 4.91
N GLY A 339 -9.62 51.55 3.77
CA GLY A 339 -8.72 50.40 3.66
C GLY A 339 -9.41 49.10 3.24
N PRO A 340 -8.67 47.98 3.21
CA PRO A 340 -9.24 46.67 2.93
C PRO A 340 -10.32 46.29 3.96
N ARG A 341 -11.40 45.69 3.48
CA ARG A 341 -12.46 45.09 4.32
C ARG A 341 -12.86 43.74 3.75
N GLU A 342 -13.00 42.77 4.64
CA GLU A 342 -13.52 41.45 4.31
C GLU A 342 -15.04 41.46 4.39
N LEU A 343 -15.69 40.94 3.36
CA LEU A 343 -17.14 40.84 3.24
C LEU A 343 -17.54 39.36 3.33
N ASP A 344 -18.39 39.00 4.29
CA ASP A 344 -18.93 37.64 4.48
C ASP A 344 -20.08 37.36 3.50
N ILE A 345 -19.84 36.47 2.54
CA ILE A 345 -20.75 36.06 1.45
C ILE A 345 -21.56 34.80 1.81
N GLY A 346 -21.23 34.13 2.91
CA GLY A 346 -21.90 32.95 3.42
C GLY A 346 -21.49 31.63 2.75
N ALA A 347 -21.92 30.51 3.36
CA ALA A 347 -21.42 29.16 3.10
C ALA A 347 -21.62 28.60 1.67
N ASN A 348 -22.56 29.14 0.90
CA ASN A 348 -22.72 28.74 -0.52
C ASN A 348 -21.74 29.46 -1.47
N GLY A 349 -20.85 30.30 -0.93
CA GLY A 349 -19.71 30.91 -1.61
C GLY A 349 -20.06 31.78 -2.83
N LEU A 350 -19.07 32.45 -3.40
CA LEU A 350 -19.17 33.11 -4.70
C LEU A 350 -19.15 32.10 -5.86
N ARG A 351 -19.79 32.42 -6.99
CA ARG A 351 -19.72 31.60 -8.21
C ARG A 351 -18.30 31.61 -8.78
N MET A 352 -17.66 30.45 -8.73
CA MET A 352 -16.42 30.11 -9.43
C MET A 352 -16.30 28.58 -9.54
N ALA A 353 -15.49 28.09 -10.47
CA ALA A 353 -15.10 26.68 -10.48
C ALA A 353 -14.24 26.30 -9.27
N SER A 354 -14.32 25.05 -8.83
CA SER A 354 -13.42 24.54 -7.80
C SER A 354 -11.98 24.48 -8.33
N VAL A 355 -11.01 24.49 -7.40
CA VAL A 355 -9.59 24.30 -7.79
C VAL A 355 -9.39 22.94 -8.47
N GLY A 356 -10.12 21.92 -8.03
CA GLY A 356 -10.11 20.59 -8.65
C GLY A 356 -10.56 20.62 -10.11
N ASP A 357 -11.69 21.26 -10.40
CA ASP A 357 -12.23 21.39 -11.76
C ASP A 357 -11.28 22.16 -12.68
N LEU A 358 -10.66 23.23 -12.16
CA LEU A 358 -9.70 24.01 -12.93
C LEU A 358 -8.40 23.22 -13.19
N LEU A 359 -7.92 22.44 -12.23
CA LEU A 359 -6.79 21.54 -12.44
C LEU A 359 -7.12 20.44 -13.46
N LEU A 360 -8.32 19.86 -13.42
CA LEU A 360 -8.80 18.90 -14.42
C LEU A 360 -8.80 19.53 -15.81
N ARG A 361 -9.41 20.72 -15.95
CA ARG A 361 -9.46 21.48 -17.19
C ARG A 361 -8.06 21.77 -17.74
N LEU A 362 -7.13 22.19 -16.88
CA LEU A 362 -5.76 22.49 -17.28
C LEU A 362 -5.01 21.22 -17.72
N TYR A 363 -5.26 20.09 -17.05
CA TYR A 363 -4.73 18.79 -17.45
C TYR A 363 -5.29 18.36 -18.83
N GLU A 364 -6.61 18.31 -18.98
CA GLU A 364 -7.28 17.87 -20.22
C GLU A 364 -6.99 18.78 -21.40
N GLY A 365 -6.83 20.09 -21.15
CA GLY A 365 -6.49 21.07 -22.17
C GLY A 365 -5.00 21.13 -22.50
N SER A 366 -4.12 20.54 -21.66
CA SER A 366 -2.68 20.63 -21.88
C SER A 366 -2.23 19.85 -23.13
N PRO A 367 -1.28 20.36 -23.93
CA PRO A 367 -0.79 19.65 -25.09
C PRO A 367 -0.12 18.34 -24.67
N GLU A 368 -0.32 17.24 -25.39
CA GLU A 368 0.37 15.96 -25.13
C GLU A 368 1.91 16.09 -25.14
N GLN A 369 2.44 17.12 -25.81
CA GLN A 369 3.88 17.42 -25.88
C GLN A 369 4.39 18.22 -24.68
N PHE A 370 3.52 18.61 -23.75
CA PHE A 370 3.91 19.29 -22.53
C PHE A 370 4.81 18.38 -21.70
N SER A 371 5.99 18.88 -21.34
CA SER A 371 7.03 18.05 -20.71
C SER A 371 6.68 17.54 -19.31
N ARG A 372 5.61 18.07 -18.70
CA ARG A 372 5.12 17.71 -17.37
C ARG A 372 3.66 17.25 -17.38
N PHE A 373 3.23 16.63 -18.48
CA PHE A 373 1.86 16.16 -18.66
C PHE A 373 1.45 15.14 -17.57
N ASP A 374 2.30 14.14 -17.31
CA ASP A 374 2.06 13.10 -16.30
C ASP A 374 2.02 13.68 -14.86
N GLU A 375 2.87 14.67 -14.58
CA GLU A 375 2.87 15.40 -13.31
C GLU A 375 1.60 16.24 -13.14
N LEU A 376 1.09 16.88 -14.20
CA LEU A 376 -0.16 17.64 -14.10
C LEU A 376 -1.35 16.71 -13.85
N CYS A 377 -1.39 15.54 -14.50
CA CYS A 377 -2.37 14.50 -14.23
C CYS A 377 -2.33 14.02 -12.77
N SER A 378 -1.13 13.69 -12.28
CA SER A 378 -0.93 13.21 -10.92
C SER A 378 -1.26 14.28 -9.88
N LEU A 379 -0.93 15.56 -10.16
CA LEU A 379 -1.27 16.69 -9.31
C LEU A 379 -2.79 16.82 -9.15
N TYR A 380 -3.53 16.86 -10.25
CA TYR A 380 -5.00 16.92 -10.24
C TYR A 380 -5.59 15.78 -9.39
N ARG A 381 -5.21 14.54 -9.69
CA ARG A 381 -5.78 13.35 -9.05
C ARG A 381 -5.53 13.29 -7.55
N ILE A 382 -4.29 13.57 -7.13
CA ILE A 382 -3.94 13.59 -5.70
C ILE A 382 -4.59 14.77 -4.99
N PHE A 383 -4.60 15.95 -5.62
CA PHE A 383 -5.20 17.14 -5.03
C PHE A 383 -6.68 16.90 -4.69
N VAL A 384 -7.49 16.49 -5.68
CA VAL A 384 -8.94 16.24 -5.50
C VAL A 384 -9.19 15.17 -4.45
N ALA A 385 -8.54 14.02 -4.59
CA ALA A 385 -8.69 12.92 -3.63
C ALA A 385 -8.33 13.36 -2.20
N SER A 386 -7.30 14.20 -2.05
CA SER A 386 -6.84 14.65 -0.73
C SER A 386 -7.78 15.66 -0.09
N THR A 387 -8.40 16.55 -0.87
CA THR A 387 -9.36 17.54 -0.38
C THR A 387 -10.71 16.91 -0.04
N GLU A 388 -11.08 15.83 -0.73
CA GLU A 388 -12.32 15.08 -0.48
C GLU A 388 -12.17 14.01 0.62
N TYR A 389 -10.97 13.82 1.17
CA TYR A 389 -10.64 12.73 2.11
C TYR A 389 -11.00 11.33 1.57
N ALA A 390 -10.97 11.16 0.25
CA ALA A 390 -11.38 9.95 -0.46
C ALA A 390 -10.15 9.28 -1.12
N PRO A 391 -9.99 7.95 -0.99
CA PRO A 391 -8.85 7.29 -1.61
C PRO A 391 -9.14 6.96 -3.09
N LEU A 392 -8.10 6.80 -3.90
CA LEU A 392 -8.23 6.63 -5.35
C LEU A 392 -8.75 5.22 -5.74
N GLU A 393 -10.03 5.08 -6.09
CA GLU A 393 -10.73 3.79 -6.25
C GLU A 393 -10.15 2.79 -7.29
N ASN A 394 -9.21 3.20 -8.15
CA ASN A 394 -8.73 2.39 -9.28
C ASN A 394 -7.22 2.08 -9.27
N GLU A 395 -6.50 2.29 -8.17
CA GLU A 395 -5.02 2.15 -8.15
C GLU A 395 -4.49 1.04 -7.24
N GLN A 396 -4.73 -0.23 -7.56
CA GLN A 396 -4.21 -1.34 -6.72
C GLN A 396 -2.68 -1.31 -6.48
N ASN A 397 -1.90 -0.80 -7.45
CA ASN A 397 -0.45 -0.58 -7.33
C ASN A 397 -0.10 0.91 -7.23
N GLY A 398 -1.04 1.75 -6.79
CA GLY A 398 -0.87 3.13 -6.36
C GLY A 398 0.17 3.95 -7.10
N ASP A 399 1.33 4.08 -6.45
CA ASP A 399 2.44 4.90 -6.87
C ASP A 399 3.15 4.42 -8.15
N GLU A 400 3.07 3.13 -8.49
CA GLU A 400 3.64 2.58 -9.73
C GLU A 400 2.89 3.03 -10.98
N ASN A 401 1.58 3.30 -10.84
CA ASN A 401 0.70 3.70 -11.93
C ASN A 401 0.63 5.22 -12.11
N MET A 402 1.40 5.98 -11.32
CA MET A 402 1.46 7.44 -11.37
C MET A 402 2.86 7.94 -11.75
N PRO A 403 3.23 7.97 -13.05
CA PRO A 403 4.59 8.31 -13.49
C PRO A 403 5.05 9.72 -13.08
N GLY A 404 4.13 10.67 -12.90
CA GLY A 404 4.44 12.03 -12.43
C GLY A 404 4.64 12.16 -10.92
N LEU A 405 4.20 11.17 -10.14
CA LEU A 405 4.22 11.21 -8.67
C LEU A 405 5.64 11.39 -8.09
N PRO A 406 6.70 10.68 -8.55
CA PRO A 406 8.03 10.84 -7.99
C PRO A 406 8.57 12.28 -8.07
N TRP A 407 8.35 12.96 -9.20
CA TRP A 407 8.81 14.35 -9.37
C TRP A 407 8.06 15.30 -8.44
N LEU A 408 6.73 15.19 -8.36
CA LEU A 408 5.89 16.04 -7.50
C LEU A 408 6.22 15.87 -6.02
N CYS A 409 6.40 14.62 -5.57
CA CYS A 409 6.83 14.33 -4.22
C CYS A 409 8.14 15.07 -3.91
N VAL A 410 9.12 15.05 -4.81
CA VAL A 410 10.38 15.79 -4.62
C VAL A 410 10.13 17.29 -4.47
N GLN A 411 9.18 17.88 -5.19
CA GLN A 411 8.93 19.32 -5.13
C GLN A 411 8.24 19.80 -3.85
N SER A 412 7.38 18.97 -3.24
CA SER A 412 6.54 19.37 -2.10
C SER A 412 6.35 18.23 -1.10
N LEU A 413 6.81 18.43 0.14
CA LEU A 413 6.57 17.47 1.24
C LEU A 413 5.07 17.33 1.54
N SER A 414 4.33 18.43 1.58
CA SER A 414 2.88 18.41 1.75
C SER A 414 2.19 17.57 0.67
N PHE A 415 2.64 17.67 -0.59
CA PHE A 415 2.12 16.83 -1.67
C PHE A 415 2.42 15.35 -1.43
N GLN A 416 3.64 15.02 -1.00
CA GLN A 416 4.01 13.63 -0.71
C GLN A 416 3.19 13.05 0.44
N PHE A 417 2.92 13.82 1.49
CA PHE A 417 2.00 13.41 2.55
C PHE A 417 0.60 13.20 1.97
N ALA A 418 0.02 14.18 1.28
CA ALA A 418 -1.29 14.01 0.64
C ALA A 418 -1.37 12.75 -0.24
N ALA A 419 -0.34 12.47 -1.03
CA ALA A 419 -0.25 11.23 -1.81
C ALA A 419 -0.24 9.97 -0.94
N ALA A 420 0.51 9.95 0.16
CA ALA A 420 0.53 8.83 1.09
C ALA A 420 -0.84 8.55 1.75
N CYS A 421 -1.73 9.55 1.85
CA CYS A 421 -3.11 9.37 2.33
C CYS A 421 -3.99 8.63 1.31
N VAL A 422 -3.94 9.05 0.05
CA VAL A 422 -5.01 8.77 -0.93
C VAL A 422 -4.66 7.70 -1.95
N VAL A 423 -3.37 7.47 -2.18
CA VAL A 423 -2.88 6.43 -3.08
C VAL A 423 -3.29 5.06 -2.53
N GLN A 424 -3.81 4.18 -3.39
CA GLN A 424 -4.19 2.83 -2.99
C GLN A 424 -2.99 1.87 -2.97
N GLY A 425 -3.13 0.78 -2.23
CA GLY A 425 -2.07 -0.22 -2.03
C GLY A 425 -1.18 0.10 -0.82
N VAL A 426 -1.24 -0.78 0.18
CA VAL A 426 -0.52 -0.63 1.46
C VAL A 426 1.00 -0.41 1.30
N ALA A 427 1.66 -1.07 0.35
CA ALA A 427 3.10 -0.93 0.14
C ALA A 427 3.51 0.49 -0.30
N GLY A 428 2.79 1.05 -1.29
CA GLY A 428 3.03 2.39 -1.82
C GLY A 428 2.79 3.46 -0.75
N ARG A 429 1.67 3.34 -0.01
CA ARG A 429 1.35 4.24 1.11
C ARG A 429 2.43 4.22 2.19
N MET A 430 2.83 3.03 2.66
CA MET A 430 3.89 2.88 3.66
C MET A 430 5.19 3.50 3.18
N ARG A 431 5.61 3.21 1.94
CA ARG A 431 6.85 3.75 1.36
C ARG A 431 6.82 5.28 1.27
N LEU A 432 5.77 5.85 0.69
CA LEU A 432 5.60 7.30 0.54
C LEU A 432 5.61 8.01 1.89
N LEU A 433 4.93 7.45 2.90
CA LEU A 433 4.92 7.98 4.26
C LEU A 433 6.30 7.95 4.92
N LEU A 434 7.00 6.82 4.85
CA LEU A 434 8.34 6.66 5.43
C LEU A 434 9.35 7.61 4.77
N ASP A 435 9.30 7.74 3.45
CA ASP A 435 10.11 8.69 2.69
C ASP A 435 9.77 10.15 3.06
N ALA A 436 8.49 10.47 3.29
CA ALA A 436 8.06 11.81 3.67
C ALA A 436 8.56 12.17 5.08
N LEU A 437 8.41 11.25 6.04
CA LEU A 437 8.95 11.38 7.39
C LEU A 437 10.46 11.59 7.37
N ARG A 438 11.20 10.78 6.61
CA ARG A 438 12.66 10.93 6.49
C ARG A 438 13.03 12.32 5.97
N ARG A 439 12.37 12.76 4.90
CA ARG A 439 12.68 14.05 4.26
C ARG A 439 12.27 15.24 5.11
N ALA A 440 11.15 15.17 5.83
CA ALA A 440 10.75 16.18 6.80
C ALA A 440 11.85 16.39 7.85
N VAL A 441 12.40 15.29 8.38
CA VAL A 441 13.52 15.34 9.33
C VAL A 441 14.81 15.85 8.67
N ASP A 442 15.13 15.41 7.45
CA ASP A 442 16.33 15.86 6.73
C ASP A 442 16.30 17.36 6.41
N ALA A 443 15.11 17.92 6.14
CA ALA A 443 14.90 19.31 5.77
C ALA A 443 14.62 20.24 6.97
N ASP A 444 14.46 19.70 8.18
CA ASP A 444 13.94 20.43 9.36
C ASP A 444 12.58 21.10 9.08
N GLU A 445 11.74 20.42 8.27
CA GLU A 445 10.40 20.88 7.91
C GLU A 445 9.35 20.13 8.75
N PRO A 446 8.36 20.84 9.33
CA PRO A 446 7.34 20.20 10.15
C PRO A 446 6.38 19.35 9.32
N VAL A 447 5.96 18.21 9.87
CA VAL A 447 4.90 17.37 9.30
C VAL A 447 3.56 18.16 9.24
N PRO A 448 2.73 17.99 8.19
CA PRO A 448 1.43 18.65 8.09
C PRO A 448 0.52 18.37 9.30
N TYR A 449 -0.28 19.36 9.71
CA TYR A 449 -1.13 19.26 10.91
C TYR A 449 -2.31 18.30 10.75
N ASN A 450 -2.95 18.29 9.57
CA ASN A 450 -4.19 17.56 9.31
C ASN A 450 -3.94 16.22 8.58
N TYR A 451 -2.75 15.64 8.74
CA TYR A 451 -2.42 14.40 8.07
C TYR A 451 -3.14 13.19 8.68
N TYR A 452 -3.86 12.44 7.84
CA TYR A 452 -4.52 11.18 8.21
C TYR A 452 -3.77 10.00 7.58
N THR A 453 -3.23 9.10 8.40
CA THR A 453 -2.43 7.96 7.91
C THR A 453 -3.22 6.90 7.16
N GLY A 454 -4.56 6.92 7.25
CA GLY A 454 -5.40 5.80 6.83
C GLY A 454 -5.21 4.55 7.70
N GLU A 455 -5.94 3.48 7.36
CA GLU A 455 -5.70 2.16 7.92
C GLU A 455 -4.57 1.49 7.13
N LEU A 456 -3.46 1.22 7.83
CA LEU A 456 -2.31 0.47 7.31
C LEU A 456 -2.33 -1.01 7.73
N ALA A 457 -3.32 -1.41 8.52
CA ALA A 457 -3.50 -2.77 9.00
C ALA A 457 -4.47 -3.53 8.08
N GLY A 458 -4.32 -4.85 7.96
CA GLY A 458 -5.31 -5.71 7.30
C GLY A 458 -5.16 -5.94 5.80
N GLU A 459 -4.29 -5.20 5.11
CA GLU A 459 -3.91 -5.48 3.72
C GLU A 459 -2.61 -6.30 3.65
N ASP A 460 -2.59 -7.33 2.81
CA ASP A 460 -1.41 -8.20 2.62
C ASP A 460 -0.34 -7.49 1.77
N LEU A 461 0.92 -7.54 2.23
CA LEU A 461 2.08 -7.10 1.46
C LEU A 461 2.62 -8.26 0.60
N ASP A 462 2.88 -7.98 -0.67
CA ASP A 462 3.69 -8.88 -1.51
C ASP A 462 5.20 -8.71 -1.22
N ASP A 463 6.00 -9.66 -1.70
CA ASP A 463 7.45 -9.67 -1.44
C ASP A 463 8.16 -8.44 -2.03
N VAL A 464 7.69 -7.93 -3.18
CA VAL A 464 8.28 -6.77 -3.86
C VAL A 464 8.00 -5.49 -3.09
N GLY A 465 6.74 -5.24 -2.73
CA GLY A 465 6.30 -4.11 -1.93
C GLY A 465 6.93 -4.12 -0.54
N ALA A 466 6.95 -5.27 0.14
CA ALA A 466 7.65 -5.42 1.41
C ALA A 466 9.15 -5.09 1.30
N GLY A 467 9.80 -5.51 0.20
CA GLY A 467 11.19 -5.18 -0.09
C GLY A 467 11.48 -3.68 -0.11
N ARG A 468 10.57 -2.88 -0.69
CA ARG A 468 10.67 -1.41 -0.76
C ARG A 468 10.38 -0.75 0.59
N VAL A 469 9.39 -1.24 1.33
CA VAL A 469 9.08 -0.76 2.68
C VAL A 469 10.29 -0.97 3.61
N LEU A 470 10.94 -2.14 3.54
CA LEU A 470 12.16 -2.43 4.30
C LEU A 470 13.32 -1.48 3.95
N GLU A 471 13.46 -1.10 2.68
CA GLU A 471 14.46 -0.12 2.27
C GLU A 471 14.19 1.26 2.88
N ALA A 472 12.95 1.74 2.78
CA ALA A 472 12.53 3.01 3.36
C ALA A 472 12.70 3.03 4.90
N LEU A 473 12.34 1.95 5.59
CA LEU A 473 12.59 1.78 7.03
C LEU A 473 14.09 1.87 7.35
N GLY A 474 14.94 1.20 6.57
CA GLY A 474 16.40 1.24 6.75
C GLY A 474 16.97 2.65 6.62
N GLN A 475 16.42 3.46 5.71
CA GLN A 475 16.82 4.87 5.57
C GLN A 475 16.30 5.76 6.72
N LEU A 476 15.19 5.38 7.36
CA LEU A 476 14.60 6.13 8.47
C LEU A 476 15.32 5.89 9.81
N VAL A 477 15.88 4.69 10.04
CA VAL A 477 16.63 4.34 11.27
C VAL A 477 17.63 5.43 11.72
N PRO A 478 18.56 5.92 10.88
CA PRO A 478 19.54 6.93 11.31
C PRO A 478 18.95 8.31 11.55
N ARG A 479 17.68 8.54 11.20
CA ARG A 479 16.96 9.82 11.39
C ARG A 479 15.99 9.81 12.55
N ARG A 480 15.68 8.64 13.11
CA ARG A 480 14.71 8.49 14.21
C ARG A 480 14.98 9.40 15.41
N GLY A 481 16.24 9.59 15.79
CA GLY A 481 16.63 10.43 16.92
C GLY A 481 16.56 11.94 16.66
N ALA A 482 16.37 12.36 15.42
CA ALA A 482 16.25 13.76 15.00
C ALA A 482 14.80 14.18 14.70
N MET A 483 13.84 13.26 14.85
CA MET A 483 12.41 13.59 14.72
C MET A 483 11.99 14.62 15.77
N ASP A 484 11.28 15.65 15.32
CA ASP A 484 10.58 16.55 16.22
C ASP A 484 9.38 15.83 16.89
N GLU A 485 8.71 16.50 17.83
CA GLU A 485 7.60 15.91 18.57
C GLU A 485 6.46 15.44 17.65
N ARG A 486 6.24 16.11 16.52
CA ARG A 486 5.14 15.83 15.60
C ARG A 486 5.45 14.62 14.72
N ALA A 487 6.62 14.61 14.10
CA ALA A 487 7.12 13.49 13.33
C ALA A 487 7.22 12.22 14.19
N GLU A 488 7.65 12.36 15.45
CA GLU A 488 7.67 11.25 16.39
C GLU A 488 6.25 10.72 16.69
N ARG A 489 5.27 11.60 16.89
CA ARG A 489 3.88 11.20 17.12
C ARG A 489 3.35 10.40 15.94
N LEU A 490 3.52 10.93 14.73
CA LEU A 490 3.10 10.27 13.49
C LEU A 490 3.81 8.92 13.29
N TRP A 491 5.13 8.87 13.46
CA TRP A 491 5.91 7.64 13.36
C TRP A 491 5.40 6.57 14.33
N ARG A 492 5.17 6.96 15.58
CA ARG A 492 4.66 6.05 16.61
C ARG A 492 3.32 5.44 16.19
N ASP A 493 2.44 6.19 15.54
CA ASP A 493 1.13 5.69 15.14
C ASP A 493 1.19 4.66 13.99
N VAL A 494 2.24 4.67 13.17
CA VAL A 494 2.35 3.77 12.01
C VAL A 494 3.36 2.63 12.16
N VAL A 495 4.32 2.72 13.08
CA VAL A 495 5.36 1.70 13.25
C VAL A 495 4.79 0.30 13.51
N ALA A 496 3.77 0.20 14.37
CA ALA A 496 3.17 -1.08 14.73
C ALA A 496 2.45 -1.75 13.54
N PRO A 497 1.50 -1.08 12.84
CA PRO A 497 0.89 -1.61 11.62
C PRO A 497 1.90 -2.06 10.55
N ILE A 498 2.98 -1.30 10.34
CA ILE A 498 4.01 -1.64 9.35
C ILE A 498 4.69 -2.98 9.69
N PHE A 499 5.15 -3.14 10.93
CA PHE A 499 5.80 -4.39 11.35
C PHE A 499 4.84 -5.57 11.49
N GLN A 500 3.54 -5.31 11.70
CA GLN A 500 2.50 -6.33 11.62
C GLN A 500 2.41 -6.87 10.19
N ALA A 501 2.24 -5.99 9.20
CA ALA A 501 2.13 -6.36 7.79
C ALA A 501 3.38 -7.13 7.31
N LEU A 502 4.59 -6.66 7.64
CA LEU A 502 5.85 -7.30 7.26
C LEU A 502 6.03 -8.73 7.82
N SER A 503 5.37 -9.07 8.92
CA SER A 503 5.51 -10.40 9.54
C SER A 503 4.76 -11.52 8.81
N HIS A 504 3.73 -11.15 8.03
CA HIS A 504 2.86 -12.10 7.35
C HIS A 504 3.32 -12.44 5.92
N VAL A 505 4.48 -11.93 5.49
CA VAL A 505 5.05 -12.09 4.13
C VAL A 505 5.95 -13.35 4.06
N SER A 506 6.91 -13.43 3.14
CA SER A 506 7.85 -14.56 3.01
C SER A 506 8.94 -14.61 4.10
N ASP A 507 9.60 -15.76 4.22
CA ASP A 507 10.72 -15.97 5.15
C ASP A 507 11.93 -15.05 4.87
N ASP A 508 12.13 -14.62 3.62
CA ASP A 508 13.20 -13.68 3.28
C ASP A 508 12.91 -12.27 3.80
N VAL A 509 11.69 -11.80 3.59
CA VAL A 509 11.21 -10.52 4.13
C VAL A 509 11.31 -10.51 5.65
N ARG A 510 10.86 -11.57 6.34
CA ARG A 510 10.96 -11.66 7.80
C ARG A 510 12.39 -11.61 8.32
N ARG A 511 13.34 -12.26 7.65
CA ARG A 511 14.78 -12.21 7.99
C ARG A 511 15.36 -10.82 7.88
N ARG A 512 14.90 -10.01 6.93
CA ARG A 512 15.31 -8.60 6.82
C ARG A 512 14.58 -7.70 7.81
N ALA A 513 13.30 -7.99 8.08
CA ALA A 513 12.46 -7.22 8.99
C ALA A 513 12.96 -7.30 10.44
N VAL A 514 13.47 -8.45 10.90
CA VAL A 514 13.90 -8.61 12.30
C VAL A 514 15.02 -7.65 12.71
N ASP A 515 15.99 -7.37 11.82
CA ASP A 515 17.08 -6.44 12.11
C ASP A 515 16.59 -4.99 12.25
N LEU A 516 15.62 -4.59 11.42
CA LEU A 516 14.97 -3.27 11.53
C LEU A 516 14.05 -3.20 12.76
N ALA A 517 13.36 -4.30 13.10
CA ALA A 517 12.52 -4.38 14.29
C ALA A 517 13.35 -4.19 15.57
N ARG A 518 14.58 -4.73 15.61
CA ARG A 518 15.54 -4.48 16.70
C ARG A 518 15.91 -3.00 16.80
N ALA A 519 16.18 -2.34 15.67
CA ALA A 519 16.52 -0.92 15.64
C ALA A 519 15.37 -0.03 16.16
N PHE A 520 14.12 -0.42 15.91
CA PHE A 520 12.91 0.28 16.38
C PHE A 520 12.25 -0.35 17.62
N SER A 521 12.95 -1.24 18.33
CA SER A 521 12.37 -2.01 19.43
C SER A 521 11.78 -1.15 20.55
N ALA A 522 12.42 -0.02 20.87
CA ALA A 522 11.91 0.92 21.87
C ALA A 522 10.55 1.53 21.49
N ASP A 523 10.35 1.85 20.20
CA ASP A 523 9.09 2.40 19.71
C ASP A 523 7.98 1.35 19.67
N LEU A 524 8.30 0.15 19.19
CA LEU A 524 7.38 -0.98 19.15
C LEU A 524 6.94 -1.40 20.57
N LEU A 525 7.87 -1.47 21.52
CA LEU A 525 7.55 -1.76 22.92
C LEU A 525 6.67 -0.68 23.56
N ALA A 526 6.90 0.60 23.24
CA ALA A 526 6.05 1.70 23.72
C ALA A 526 4.61 1.61 23.18
N LYS A 527 4.42 0.98 22.01
CA LYS A 527 3.09 0.67 21.45
C LYS A 527 2.52 -0.68 21.91
N GLY A 528 3.22 -1.42 22.75
CA GLY A 528 2.75 -2.71 23.27
C GLY A 528 3.07 -3.92 22.37
N GLU A 529 3.83 -3.74 21.29
CA GLU A 529 4.13 -4.75 20.26
C GLU A 529 5.19 -5.78 20.67
N SER A 530 5.28 -6.08 21.96
CA SER A 530 6.16 -7.12 22.52
C SER A 530 5.89 -8.50 21.93
N PHE A 531 4.63 -8.86 21.69
CA PHE A 531 4.30 -10.14 21.05
C PHE A 531 4.85 -10.22 19.63
N GLN A 532 4.68 -9.14 18.86
CA GLN A 532 5.08 -9.06 17.46
C GLN A 532 6.60 -9.15 17.30
N LEU A 533 7.35 -8.45 18.15
CA LEU A 533 8.81 -8.59 18.26
C LEU A 533 9.22 -10.03 18.58
N GLY A 534 8.56 -10.66 19.56
CA GLY A 534 8.83 -12.05 19.92
C GLY A 534 8.56 -13.03 18.77
N TYR A 535 7.50 -12.81 18.01
CA TYR A 535 7.17 -13.60 16.83
C TYR A 535 8.22 -13.48 15.74
N LEU A 536 8.64 -12.26 15.37
CA LEU A 536 9.68 -12.04 14.36
C LEU A 536 11.01 -12.71 14.75
N GLU A 537 11.42 -12.58 16.02
CA GLU A 537 12.62 -13.25 16.54
C GLU A 537 12.48 -14.78 16.52
N GLN A 538 11.30 -15.32 16.84
CA GLN A 538 11.07 -16.77 16.82
C GLN A 538 11.23 -17.35 15.41
N VAL A 539 10.68 -16.68 14.39
CA VAL A 539 10.61 -17.22 13.02
C VAL A 539 11.83 -16.88 12.17
N ALA A 540 12.54 -15.80 12.49
CA ALA A 540 13.62 -15.30 11.64
C ALA A 540 14.88 -14.83 12.40
N GLY A 541 14.84 -14.74 13.74
CA GLY A 541 15.90 -14.17 14.56
C GLY A 541 16.46 -15.13 15.63
N ASP A 542 16.69 -14.60 16.83
CA ASP A 542 17.24 -15.35 17.98
C ASP A 542 16.11 -15.84 18.91
N PRO A 543 15.97 -17.16 19.12
CA PRO A 543 15.02 -17.71 20.10
C PRO A 543 15.15 -17.14 21.52
N SER A 544 16.34 -16.70 21.92
CA SER A 544 16.58 -16.10 23.23
C SER A 544 15.90 -14.74 23.35
N GLU A 545 16.00 -13.91 22.31
CA GLU A 545 15.32 -12.62 22.23
C GLU A 545 13.81 -12.81 22.06
N ALA A 546 13.39 -13.82 21.28
CA ALA A 546 11.99 -14.20 21.17
C ALA A 546 11.37 -14.47 22.56
N LEU A 547 12.06 -15.26 23.39
CA LEU A 547 11.63 -15.55 24.75
C LEU A 547 11.56 -14.29 25.63
N ARG A 548 12.56 -13.41 25.56
CA ARG A 548 12.55 -12.14 26.33
C ARG A 548 11.32 -11.31 25.98
N TYR A 549 11.00 -11.15 24.70
CA TYR A 549 9.83 -10.40 24.26
C TYR A 549 8.50 -11.06 24.67
N TYR A 550 8.40 -12.39 24.58
CA TYR A 550 7.21 -13.09 25.10
C TYR A 550 7.03 -12.93 26.61
N LEU A 551 8.11 -12.90 27.39
CA LEU A 551 8.04 -12.64 28.82
C LEU A 551 7.59 -11.21 29.12
N VAL A 552 8.05 -10.21 28.35
CA VAL A 552 7.54 -8.82 28.42
C VAL A 552 6.04 -8.78 28.10
N ASN A 553 5.59 -9.51 27.08
CA ASN A 553 4.17 -9.59 26.73
C ASN A 553 3.34 -10.22 27.87
N ILE A 554 3.84 -11.33 28.44
CA ILE A 554 3.21 -12.01 29.58
C ILE A 554 3.09 -11.08 30.79
N ASP A 555 4.12 -10.29 31.10
CA ASP A 555 4.12 -9.40 32.27
C ASP A 555 3.31 -8.11 32.09
N SER A 556 3.16 -7.63 30.86
CA SER A 556 2.46 -6.37 30.56
C SER A 556 0.98 -6.54 30.21
N ALA A 557 0.57 -7.70 29.69
CA ALA A 557 -0.81 -7.97 29.31
C ALA A 557 -1.77 -7.99 30.52
N LYS A 558 -2.99 -7.48 30.33
CA LYS A 558 -4.06 -7.51 31.36
C LYS A 558 -4.46 -8.94 31.73
N ASP A 559 -4.71 -9.76 30.71
CA ASP A 559 -5.04 -11.19 30.83
C ASP A 559 -3.86 -12.07 30.38
N VAL A 560 -3.91 -13.37 30.62
CA VAL A 560 -2.82 -14.29 30.23
C VAL A 560 -2.80 -14.45 28.70
N PRO A 561 -1.72 -14.05 28.01
CA PRO A 561 -1.65 -14.15 26.55
C PRO A 561 -1.34 -15.59 26.14
N GLU A 562 -2.38 -16.41 25.96
CA GLU A 562 -2.24 -17.85 25.64
C GLU A 562 -1.35 -18.13 24.42
N VAL A 563 -1.43 -17.28 23.39
CA VAL A 563 -0.60 -17.41 22.18
C VAL A 563 0.89 -17.20 22.48
N ALA A 564 1.24 -16.19 23.29
CA ALA A 564 2.62 -15.94 23.70
C ALA A 564 3.17 -17.09 24.55
N VAL A 565 2.36 -17.63 25.47
CA VAL A 565 2.72 -18.79 26.30
C VAL A 565 2.98 -20.03 25.44
N LYS A 566 2.10 -20.29 24.47
CA LYS A 566 2.26 -21.41 23.53
C LYS A 566 3.50 -21.25 22.67
N ASN A 567 3.74 -20.05 22.13
CA ASN A 567 4.90 -19.76 21.30
C ASN A 567 6.21 -19.87 22.09
N ALA A 568 6.25 -19.38 23.33
CA ALA A 568 7.39 -19.59 24.22
C ALA A 568 7.70 -21.10 24.36
N LYS A 569 6.69 -21.94 24.65
CA LYS A 569 6.86 -23.41 24.74
C LYS A 569 7.43 -24.04 23.46
N LEU A 570 7.11 -23.49 22.29
CA LEU A 570 7.66 -23.99 21.03
C LEU A 570 9.18 -23.82 20.94
N LEU A 571 9.75 -22.77 21.55
CA LEU A 571 11.18 -22.44 21.49
C LEU A 571 12.08 -23.56 22.04
N TRP A 572 11.67 -24.28 23.09
CA TRP A 572 12.42 -25.41 23.65
C TRP A 572 11.91 -26.79 23.23
N SER A 573 10.70 -26.90 22.69
CA SER A 573 10.13 -28.18 22.26
C SER A 573 10.98 -28.91 21.20
N ARG A 574 11.58 -28.16 20.28
CA ARG A 574 12.38 -28.66 19.15
C ARG A 574 13.86 -28.24 19.19
N ALA A 575 14.30 -27.57 20.25
CA ALA A 575 15.66 -27.09 20.38
C ALA A 575 16.64 -28.15 20.89
N GLU A 576 17.92 -27.94 20.58
CA GLU A 576 19.05 -28.73 21.08
C GLU A 576 19.36 -28.43 22.55
N ALA A 577 20.06 -29.35 23.22
CA ALA A 577 20.31 -29.30 24.67
C ALA A 577 20.91 -27.97 25.14
N ARG A 578 21.94 -27.47 24.43
CA ARG A 578 22.60 -26.19 24.77
C ARG A 578 21.62 -25.02 24.73
N ARG A 579 20.82 -24.93 23.66
CA ARG A 579 19.86 -23.83 23.49
C ARG A 579 18.74 -23.88 24.52
N VAL A 580 18.25 -25.07 24.88
CA VAL A 580 17.27 -25.20 25.97
C VAL A 580 17.88 -24.71 27.29
N GLN A 581 19.17 -24.96 27.54
CA GLN A 581 19.85 -24.49 28.73
C GLN A 581 19.92 -22.95 28.79
N ASP A 582 20.24 -22.30 27.67
CA ASP A 582 20.26 -20.82 27.57
C ASP A 582 18.86 -20.23 27.90
N LEU A 583 17.79 -20.84 27.37
CA LEU A 583 16.40 -20.42 27.66
C LEU A 583 15.99 -20.65 29.13
N VAL A 584 16.48 -21.72 29.75
CA VAL A 584 16.26 -22.00 31.18
C VAL A 584 16.88 -20.91 32.05
N GLU A 585 18.05 -20.38 31.69
CA GLU A 585 18.70 -19.30 32.43
C GLU A 585 17.86 -18.01 32.37
N ILE A 586 17.36 -17.65 31.19
CA ILE A 586 16.46 -16.48 31.00
C ILE A 586 15.18 -16.63 31.84
N LEU A 587 14.56 -17.82 31.83
CA LEU A 587 13.36 -18.11 32.64
C LEU A 587 13.65 -18.08 34.14
N ASP A 588 14.81 -18.56 34.58
CA ASP A 588 15.20 -18.58 36.01
C ASP A 588 15.46 -17.18 36.54
N GLU A 589 16.05 -16.30 35.73
CA GLU A 589 16.18 -14.88 36.04
C GLU A 589 14.81 -14.19 36.11
N ASN A 590 13.96 -14.36 35.09
CA ASN A 590 12.66 -13.70 35.04
C ASN A 590 11.68 -14.22 36.09
N ALA A 591 11.77 -15.48 36.51
CA ALA A 591 10.95 -16.03 37.59
C ALA A 591 11.13 -15.27 38.93
N LYS A 592 12.25 -14.54 39.10
CA LYS A 592 12.55 -13.74 40.30
C LYS A 592 11.94 -12.34 40.24
N THR A 593 11.72 -11.79 39.04
CA THR A 593 11.34 -10.39 38.84
C THR A 593 9.96 -10.19 38.20
N SER A 594 9.42 -11.22 37.56
CA SER A 594 8.16 -11.17 36.80
C SER A 594 6.95 -10.90 37.71
N ARG A 595 5.99 -10.12 37.19
CA ARG A 595 4.69 -9.88 37.84
C ARG A 595 3.82 -11.14 37.85
N ARG A 596 4.06 -12.07 36.93
CA ARG A 596 3.40 -13.38 36.80
C ARG A 596 4.34 -14.52 37.13
N ALA A 597 5.06 -14.39 38.24
CA ALA A 597 6.09 -15.35 38.66
C ALA A 597 5.61 -16.82 38.72
N ASP A 598 4.34 -17.08 39.05
CA ASP A 598 3.80 -18.45 39.07
C ASP A 598 3.75 -19.08 37.67
N LEU A 599 3.29 -18.34 36.67
CA LEU A 599 3.27 -18.78 35.27
C LEU A 599 4.69 -18.92 34.70
N VAL A 600 5.58 -17.99 35.00
CA VAL A 600 6.99 -18.08 34.57
C VAL A 600 7.67 -19.28 35.23
N ARG A 601 7.34 -19.60 36.49
CA ARG A 601 7.82 -20.82 37.15
C ARG A 601 7.27 -22.11 36.52
N GLU A 602 6.05 -22.10 36.01
CA GLU A 602 5.51 -23.22 35.22
C GLU A 602 6.32 -23.41 33.92
N LEU A 603 6.56 -22.33 33.17
CA LEU A 603 7.38 -22.37 31.95
C LEU A 603 8.81 -22.85 32.23
N LEU A 604 9.41 -22.35 33.32
CA LEU A 604 10.73 -22.79 33.78
C LEU A 604 10.76 -24.28 34.12
N ALA A 605 9.73 -24.80 34.78
CA ALA A 605 9.64 -26.22 35.11
C ALA A 605 9.54 -27.09 33.84
N ASP A 606 8.75 -26.66 32.86
CA ASP A 606 8.60 -27.33 31.57
C ASP A 606 9.93 -27.34 30.78
N ALA A 607 10.61 -26.20 30.68
CA ALA A 607 11.92 -26.08 30.04
C ALA A 607 13.00 -26.91 30.76
N LYS A 608 13.04 -26.92 32.10
CA LYS A 608 13.95 -27.77 32.90
C LYS A 608 13.68 -29.26 32.69
N ALA A 609 12.42 -29.67 32.58
CA ALA A 609 12.06 -31.05 32.27
C ALA A 609 12.59 -31.46 30.88
N ARG A 610 12.43 -30.59 29.88
CA ARG A 610 12.99 -30.80 28.54
C ARG A 610 14.52 -30.87 28.55
N ALA A 611 15.20 -29.96 29.24
CA ALA A 611 16.65 -29.97 29.41
C ALA A 611 17.14 -31.28 30.06
N SER A 612 16.47 -31.73 31.12
CA SER A 612 16.81 -33.00 31.78
C SER A 612 16.64 -34.20 30.84
N LEU A 613 15.60 -34.22 30.01
CA LEU A 613 15.37 -35.28 29.03
C LEU A 613 16.50 -35.33 28.00
N LEU A 614 16.85 -34.18 27.41
CA LEU A 614 17.93 -34.07 26.42
C LEU A 614 19.29 -34.46 27.02
N ASN A 615 19.57 -34.04 28.26
CA ASN A 615 20.81 -34.42 28.96
C ASN A 615 20.90 -35.93 29.22
N ARG A 616 19.78 -36.58 29.57
CA ARG A 616 19.76 -38.06 29.72
C ARG A 616 20.01 -38.76 28.38
N GLN A 617 19.44 -38.24 27.28
CA GLN A 617 19.66 -38.78 25.94
C GLN A 617 21.11 -38.64 25.50
N ASP A 618 21.71 -37.44 25.64
CA ASP A 618 23.13 -37.21 25.33
C ASP A 618 24.06 -38.07 26.21
N GLN A 619 23.79 -38.17 27.51
CA GLN A 619 24.55 -39.04 28.40
C GLN A 619 24.44 -40.51 28.00
N PHE A 620 23.24 -40.97 27.62
CA PHE A 620 23.03 -42.32 27.12
C PHE A 620 23.84 -42.56 25.84
N GLU A 621 23.84 -41.64 24.88
CA GLU A 621 24.63 -41.74 23.65
C GLU A 621 26.14 -41.76 23.92
N ARG A 622 26.67 -40.82 24.70
CA ARG A 622 28.11 -40.72 25.01
C ARG A 622 28.66 -41.95 25.72
N THR A 623 27.88 -42.53 26.63
CA THR A 623 28.30 -43.71 27.39
C THR A 623 28.22 -45.02 26.60
N ALA A 624 27.76 -45.00 25.34
CA ALA A 624 27.71 -46.20 24.49
C ALA A 624 29.09 -46.82 24.27
N VAL A 625 30.16 -46.01 24.24
CA VAL A 625 31.55 -46.48 24.15
C VAL A 625 31.89 -47.48 25.26
N ASN A 626 31.39 -47.25 26.48
CA ASN A 626 31.64 -48.14 27.62
C ASN A 626 30.91 -49.48 27.49
N ARG A 627 29.84 -49.53 26.69
CA ARG A 627 29.05 -50.73 26.41
C ARG A 627 29.56 -51.48 25.17
N TRP A 628 30.45 -50.88 24.37
CA TRP A 628 31.01 -51.50 23.16
C TRP A 628 31.64 -52.88 23.39
N PRO A 629 32.43 -53.11 24.47
CA PRO A 629 33.03 -54.42 24.73
C PRO A 629 32.00 -55.55 24.93
N SER A 630 30.76 -55.22 25.32
CA SER A 630 29.70 -56.21 25.53
C SER A 630 29.05 -56.73 24.24
N LEU A 631 29.38 -56.15 23.08
CA LEU A 631 28.82 -56.57 21.79
C LEU A 631 29.41 -57.91 21.33
N THR A 632 28.52 -58.84 20.97
CA THR A 632 28.89 -60.11 20.36
C THR A 632 29.34 -59.90 18.90
N ALA A 633 30.18 -60.80 18.37
CA ALA A 633 30.60 -60.73 16.97
C ALA A 633 29.43 -60.63 15.96
N PRO A 634 28.29 -61.34 16.16
CA PRO A 634 27.09 -61.12 15.36
C PRO A 634 26.50 -59.72 15.44
N ALA A 635 26.41 -59.13 16.64
CA ALA A 635 25.89 -57.78 16.79
C ALA A 635 26.78 -56.75 16.07
N ARG A 636 28.11 -56.94 16.11
CA ARG A 636 29.05 -56.09 15.38
C ARG A 636 28.94 -56.25 13.87
N LYS A 637 28.78 -57.49 13.37
CA LYS A 637 28.52 -57.76 11.95
C LYS A 637 27.25 -57.05 11.46
N LEU A 638 26.17 -57.12 12.24
CA LEU A 638 24.91 -56.43 11.93
C LEU A 638 25.08 -54.91 11.93
N LEU A 639 25.86 -54.37 12.88
CA LEU A 639 26.19 -52.95 12.95
C LEU A 639 27.04 -52.47 11.76
N SER A 640 27.98 -53.28 11.27
CA SER A 640 28.73 -53.01 10.04
C SER A 640 27.84 -52.98 8.81
N VAL A 641 26.80 -53.84 8.75
CA VAL A 641 25.79 -53.78 7.68
C VAL A 641 25.05 -52.45 7.74
N PHE A 642 24.57 -52.03 8.91
CA PHE A 642 23.94 -50.72 9.10
C PHE A 642 24.87 -49.55 8.73
N ALA A 643 26.19 -49.68 8.91
CA ALA A 643 27.15 -48.64 8.51
C ALA A 643 27.34 -48.54 6.99
N SER A 644 27.00 -49.61 6.26
CA SER A 644 27.20 -49.74 4.82
C SER A 644 25.95 -49.37 3.99
N ILE A 645 24.80 -49.19 4.65
CA ILE A 645 23.51 -48.90 4.02
C ILE A 645 22.93 -47.59 4.55
N ASN A 646 22.17 -46.89 3.72
CA ASN A 646 21.49 -45.63 4.12
C ASN A 646 20.01 -45.85 4.46
N SER A 647 19.44 -46.98 4.03
CA SER A 647 18.04 -47.36 4.21
C SER A 647 17.90 -48.87 4.05
N TYR A 648 16.78 -49.43 4.54
CA TYR A 648 16.40 -50.83 4.33
C TYR A 648 14.86 -50.94 4.33
N ASN A 649 14.30 -51.89 3.57
CA ASN A 649 12.86 -52.09 3.41
C ASN A 649 12.25 -53.07 4.44
N GLY A 650 13.07 -53.56 5.36
CA GLY A 650 12.66 -54.40 6.49
C GLY A 650 13.84 -55.16 7.08
N LEU A 651 13.72 -55.60 8.34
CA LEU A 651 14.84 -56.28 9.02
C LEU A 651 15.24 -57.61 8.35
N ALA A 652 14.39 -58.18 7.51
CA ALA A 652 14.71 -59.36 6.69
C ALA A 652 15.83 -59.07 5.67
N GLU A 653 15.83 -57.89 5.07
CA GLU A 653 16.88 -57.44 4.14
C GLU A 653 18.21 -57.29 4.87
N VAL A 654 18.19 -56.68 6.05
CA VAL A 654 19.39 -56.51 6.89
C VAL A 654 19.92 -57.87 7.36
N ALA A 655 19.03 -58.82 7.70
CA ALA A 655 19.39 -60.17 8.08
C ALA A 655 20.10 -60.91 6.93
N GLU A 656 19.60 -60.78 5.70
CA GLU A 656 20.22 -61.34 4.49
C GLU A 656 21.62 -60.75 4.27
N TYR A 657 21.78 -59.43 4.34
CA TYR A 657 23.08 -58.77 4.22
C TYR A 657 24.08 -59.20 5.30
N ALA A 658 23.59 -59.43 6.51
CA ALA A 658 24.41 -59.94 7.61
C ALA A 658 24.68 -61.45 7.50
N GLY A 659 24.03 -62.17 6.57
CA GLY A 659 24.08 -63.62 6.46
C GLY A 659 23.58 -64.31 7.73
N MET A 660 22.45 -63.84 8.28
CA MET A 660 21.85 -64.30 9.54
C MET A 660 20.39 -64.67 9.35
N GLU A 661 19.92 -65.62 10.17
CA GLU A 661 18.48 -65.90 10.29
C GLU A 661 17.72 -64.70 10.87
N MET A 662 16.54 -64.42 10.33
CA MET A 662 15.73 -63.23 10.65
C MET A 662 15.46 -63.08 12.16
N ALA A 663 15.07 -64.15 12.84
CA ALA A 663 14.80 -64.13 14.29
C ALA A 663 16.05 -63.74 15.11
N TRP A 664 17.23 -64.07 14.59
CA TRP A 664 18.50 -63.79 15.24
C TRP A 664 18.99 -62.37 14.96
N ALA A 665 18.85 -61.91 13.72
CA ALA A 665 19.05 -60.51 13.35
C ALA A 665 18.14 -59.59 14.15
N GLN A 666 16.86 -59.93 14.34
CA GLN A 666 15.91 -59.18 15.18
C GLN A 666 16.40 -59.05 16.62
N ARG A 667 16.89 -60.14 17.22
CA ARG A 667 17.40 -60.13 18.61
C ARG A 667 18.62 -59.24 18.75
N HIS A 668 19.56 -59.30 17.80
CA HIS A 668 20.76 -58.47 17.82
C HIS A 668 20.45 -57.01 17.50
N TYR A 669 19.51 -56.74 16.58
CA TYR A 669 18.97 -55.41 16.31
C TYR A 669 18.41 -54.76 17.57
N SER A 670 17.48 -55.45 18.26
CA SER A 670 16.92 -54.94 19.52
C SER A 670 18.01 -54.67 20.56
N LYS A 671 19.05 -55.51 20.62
CA LYS A 671 20.16 -55.31 21.55
C LYS A 671 21.06 -54.12 21.17
N LEU A 672 21.30 -53.89 19.88
CA LEU A 672 22.06 -52.73 19.40
C LEU A 672 21.32 -51.42 19.72
N VAL A 673 19.99 -51.42 19.62
CA VAL A 673 19.14 -50.29 20.01
C VAL A 673 19.16 -50.10 21.54
N GLU A 674 18.96 -51.18 22.31
CA GLU A 674 18.98 -51.16 23.78
C GLU A 674 20.30 -50.64 24.36
N LEU A 675 21.43 -50.97 23.71
CA LEU A 675 22.75 -50.53 24.16
C LEU A 675 23.14 -49.12 23.65
N GLY A 676 22.30 -48.51 22.80
CA GLY A 676 22.56 -47.20 22.22
C GLY A 676 23.64 -47.19 21.14
N MET A 677 23.87 -48.33 20.47
CA MET A 677 24.79 -48.44 19.33
C MET A 677 24.11 -47.99 18.04
N LEU A 678 22.83 -48.34 17.92
CA LEU A 678 21.95 -47.96 16.82
C LEU A 678 20.82 -47.09 17.40
N LEU A 679 20.63 -45.91 16.84
CA LEU A 679 19.62 -44.95 17.28
C LEU A 679 18.55 -44.90 16.21
N VAL A 680 17.34 -45.33 16.57
CA VAL A 680 16.24 -45.58 15.62
C VAL A 680 15.09 -44.62 15.92
N THR A 681 14.55 -44.01 14.88
CA THR A 681 13.30 -43.25 14.89
C THR A 681 12.25 -43.99 14.06
N ASP A 682 11.00 -43.53 14.06
CA ASP A 682 9.89 -44.17 13.33
C ASP A 682 10.14 -44.28 11.81
N HIS A 683 11.08 -43.52 11.26
CA HIS A 683 11.34 -43.41 9.81
C HIS A 683 12.82 -43.53 9.42
N SER A 684 13.73 -43.72 10.37
CA SER A 684 15.17 -43.73 10.08
C SER A 684 16.01 -44.40 11.17
N PHE A 685 17.27 -44.68 10.87
CA PHE A 685 18.26 -45.12 11.83
C PHE A 685 19.56 -44.33 11.64
N ARG A 686 20.31 -44.16 12.73
CA ARG A 686 21.70 -43.70 12.67
C ARG A 686 22.57 -44.52 13.59
N ILE A 687 23.82 -44.71 13.21
CA ILE A 687 24.83 -45.24 14.13
C ILE A 687 25.18 -44.15 15.13
N ASN A 688 25.35 -44.53 16.39
CA ASN A 688 25.78 -43.58 17.40
C ASN A 688 27.18 -43.03 17.05
N PRO A 689 27.35 -41.71 16.91
CA PRO A 689 28.59 -41.12 16.42
C PRO A 689 29.79 -41.40 17.34
N HIS A 690 29.57 -41.60 18.65
CA HIS A 690 30.64 -41.88 19.60
C HIS A 690 31.28 -43.25 19.42
N ILE A 691 30.60 -44.19 18.76
CA ILE A 691 31.13 -45.53 18.47
C ILE A 691 31.65 -45.68 17.03
N ALA A 692 31.39 -44.72 16.14
CA ALA A 692 31.82 -44.79 14.75
C ALA A 692 33.34 -45.00 14.59
N PRO A 693 34.23 -44.35 15.38
CA PRO A 693 35.67 -44.61 15.30
C PRO A 693 36.07 -46.03 15.71
N LEU A 694 35.29 -46.68 16.58
CA LEU A 694 35.52 -48.06 17.00
C LEU A 694 35.11 -49.04 15.89
N LEU A 695 34.00 -48.75 15.23
CA LEU A 695 33.50 -49.53 14.09
C LEU A 695 34.45 -49.44 12.89
N GLU A 696 34.99 -48.25 12.60
CA GLU A 696 36.00 -48.04 11.55
C GLU A 696 37.30 -48.81 11.82
N ARG A 697 37.77 -48.87 13.08
CA ARG A 697 38.95 -49.67 13.45
C ARG A 697 38.72 -51.16 13.23
N GLU A 698 37.49 -51.63 13.43
CA GLU A 698 37.13 -53.04 13.21
C GLU A 698 37.06 -53.40 11.71
N SER A 699 36.75 -52.43 10.84
CA SER A 699 36.72 -52.61 9.38
C SER A 699 38.07 -52.43 8.67
N GLN A 700 39.11 -51.95 9.36
CA GLN A 700 40.47 -51.74 8.79
C GLN A 700 41.14 -52.98 8.17
N HIS A 701 40.62 -54.19 8.45
CA HIS A 701 41.16 -55.46 7.92
C HIS A 701 40.17 -56.19 6.99
N ALA A 702 39.11 -55.52 6.53
CA ALA A 702 38.07 -56.10 5.68
C ALA A 702 37.95 -55.37 4.34
N VAL A 703 37.92 -56.12 3.23
CA VAL A 703 37.50 -55.58 1.93
C VAL A 703 35.98 -55.58 1.90
N VAL A 704 35.38 -54.39 2.03
CA VAL A 704 33.91 -54.23 2.03
C VAL A 704 33.47 -53.97 0.59
N GLY A 705 32.81 -54.96 -0.03
CA GLY A 705 32.19 -54.80 -1.33
C GLY A 705 30.79 -54.19 -1.21
N ARG A 706 30.52 -53.08 -1.92
CA ARG A 706 29.18 -52.50 -2.06
C ARG A 706 28.60 -52.88 -3.42
N ILE A 707 27.49 -53.62 -3.42
CA ILE A 707 26.75 -53.95 -4.65
C ILE A 707 25.55 -53.03 -4.74
N VAL A 708 25.51 -52.17 -5.77
CA VAL A 708 24.32 -51.39 -6.11
C VAL A 708 23.48 -52.21 -7.11
N ARG A 709 22.28 -52.65 -6.71
CA ARG A 709 21.35 -53.33 -7.63
C ARG A 709 20.49 -52.29 -8.34
N ALA A 710 20.46 -52.33 -9.67
CA ALA A 710 19.66 -51.41 -10.48
C ALA A 710 18.16 -51.65 -10.25
N GLN A 711 17.39 -50.59 -9.99
CA GLN A 711 15.95 -50.65 -9.71
C GLN A 711 15.05 -50.60 -10.95
N GLY A 712 15.57 -50.98 -12.12
CA GLY A 712 14.73 -51.22 -13.31
C GLY A 712 14.14 -49.98 -13.99
N THR A 713 14.80 -48.82 -13.92
CA THR A 713 14.40 -47.65 -14.73
C THR A 713 14.98 -47.76 -16.15
N SER A 714 14.16 -47.57 -17.18
CA SER A 714 14.50 -47.65 -18.62
C SER A 714 15.46 -46.56 -19.14
N ALA A 715 16.28 -45.95 -18.27
CA ALA A 715 17.14 -44.82 -18.59
C ALA A 715 18.49 -45.22 -19.22
N ILE A 716 18.54 -46.35 -19.94
CA ILE A 716 19.74 -46.81 -20.66
C ILE A 716 19.62 -46.49 -22.15
N LYS A 717 20.73 -46.10 -22.79
CA LYS A 717 20.83 -45.92 -24.24
C LYS A 717 21.76 -46.94 -24.87
N GLN A 718 21.56 -47.24 -26.15
CA GLN A 718 22.53 -48.05 -26.91
C GLN A 718 23.86 -47.29 -27.06
N VAL A 719 24.96 -48.04 -27.07
CA VAL A 719 26.32 -47.48 -27.13
C VAL A 719 26.62 -46.90 -28.51
N PHE A 720 26.03 -47.43 -29.59
CA PHE A 720 26.18 -46.94 -30.96
C PHE A 720 24.95 -46.16 -31.39
N ASN A 721 25.15 -45.05 -32.12
CA ASN A 721 24.05 -44.21 -32.58
C ASN A 721 23.50 -44.67 -33.93
N SER A 722 24.24 -45.51 -34.66
CA SER A 722 23.80 -46.11 -35.91
C SER A 722 24.29 -47.56 -36.11
N GLN A 723 23.54 -48.34 -36.89
CA GLN A 723 23.97 -49.69 -37.31
C GLN A 723 25.27 -49.66 -38.13
N ARG A 724 25.54 -48.53 -38.81
CA ARG A 724 26.73 -48.35 -39.63
C ARG A 724 27.99 -48.19 -38.79
N GLU A 725 27.93 -47.36 -37.74
CA GLU A 725 29.00 -47.27 -36.73
C GLU A 725 29.32 -48.64 -36.14
N PHE A 726 28.28 -49.42 -35.80
CA PHE A 726 28.46 -50.77 -35.26
C PHE A 726 29.17 -51.71 -36.24
N THR A 727 28.77 -51.73 -37.52
CA THR A 727 29.42 -52.57 -38.54
C THR A 727 30.89 -52.18 -38.75
N ILE A 728 31.19 -50.87 -38.84
CA ILE A 728 32.57 -50.39 -39.01
C ILE A 728 33.40 -50.70 -37.76
N TYR A 729 32.84 -50.54 -36.56
CA TYR A 729 33.48 -50.93 -35.31
C TYR A 729 33.83 -52.42 -35.28
N GLN A 730 32.93 -53.30 -35.70
CA GLN A 730 33.21 -54.74 -35.77
C GLN A 730 34.36 -55.06 -36.74
N VAL A 731 34.39 -54.41 -37.91
CA VAL A 731 35.49 -54.54 -38.88
C VAL A 731 36.81 -54.08 -38.26
N LEU A 732 36.83 -52.93 -37.56
CA LEU A 732 38.03 -52.40 -36.93
C LEU A 732 38.54 -53.27 -35.76
N VAL A 733 37.64 -53.85 -34.95
CA VAL A 733 38.04 -54.81 -33.90
C VAL A 733 38.74 -56.03 -34.51
N GLN A 734 38.28 -56.51 -35.68
CA GLN A 734 38.90 -57.63 -36.36
C GLN A 734 40.22 -57.27 -37.06
N LEU A 735 40.32 -56.06 -37.61
CA LEU A 735 41.54 -55.55 -38.23
C LEU A 735 42.61 -55.23 -37.18
N CYS A 736 42.21 -54.83 -35.97
CA CYS A 736 43.11 -54.40 -34.89
C CYS A 736 43.08 -55.33 -33.65
N PRO A 737 43.29 -56.66 -33.77
CA PRO A 737 43.03 -57.61 -32.69
C PRO A 737 43.96 -57.47 -31.46
N ASN A 738 45.12 -56.82 -31.64
CA ASN A 738 46.10 -56.56 -30.57
C ASN A 738 45.96 -55.17 -29.93
N HIS A 739 44.91 -54.42 -30.28
CA HIS A 739 44.67 -53.07 -29.79
C HIS A 739 43.29 -52.97 -29.13
N LEU A 740 43.10 -51.94 -28.31
CA LEU A 740 41.81 -51.66 -27.69
C LEU A 740 41.01 -50.75 -28.63
N VAL A 741 39.79 -51.13 -28.97
CA VAL A 741 38.90 -50.31 -29.80
C VAL A 741 37.73 -49.86 -28.94
N PHE A 742 37.53 -48.55 -28.80
CA PHE A 742 36.49 -47.96 -27.97
C PHE A 742 35.46 -47.24 -28.84
N PRO A 743 34.15 -47.53 -28.66
CA PRO A 743 33.09 -46.79 -29.33
C PRO A 743 32.65 -45.56 -28.53
N ASN A 744 32.17 -44.52 -29.23
CA ASN A 744 31.55 -43.31 -28.69
C ASN A 744 32.31 -42.69 -27.51
N CYS A 745 33.61 -42.45 -27.73
CA CYS A 745 34.50 -41.97 -26.67
C CYS A 745 34.42 -40.44 -26.57
N SER A 746 34.22 -39.90 -25.36
CA SER A 746 34.30 -38.46 -25.12
C SER A 746 35.72 -37.96 -25.41
N LEU A 747 35.85 -36.78 -26.04
CA LEU A 747 37.17 -36.19 -26.29
C LEU A 747 37.96 -35.95 -25.00
N GLN A 748 37.27 -35.72 -23.87
CA GLN A 748 37.88 -35.56 -22.56
C GLN A 748 38.62 -36.81 -22.05
N SER A 749 38.21 -37.99 -22.52
CA SER A 749 38.88 -39.25 -22.19
C SER A 749 40.12 -39.51 -23.05
N LEU A 750 40.29 -38.75 -24.15
CA LEU A 750 41.35 -38.96 -25.15
C LEU A 750 42.42 -37.88 -25.08
N MET A 751 42.03 -36.64 -24.76
CA MET A 751 42.87 -35.46 -24.79
C MET A 751 42.91 -34.81 -23.40
N ALA A 752 44.10 -34.39 -22.96
CA ALA A 752 44.28 -33.82 -21.62
C ALA A 752 43.62 -32.44 -21.49
N TYR A 753 42.70 -32.31 -20.52
CA TYR A 753 41.91 -31.10 -20.28
C TYR A 753 42.75 -29.82 -20.23
N GLU A 754 43.75 -29.77 -19.35
CA GLU A 754 44.58 -28.57 -19.16
C GLU A 754 45.36 -28.19 -20.43
N ARG A 755 45.81 -29.19 -21.21
CA ARG A 755 46.54 -28.95 -22.46
C ARG A 755 45.62 -28.45 -23.56
N MET A 756 44.42 -29.00 -23.67
CA MET A 756 43.45 -28.52 -24.67
C MET A 756 43.00 -27.09 -24.37
N LYS A 757 42.85 -26.73 -23.09
CA LYS A 757 42.51 -25.36 -22.68
C LYS A 757 43.54 -24.32 -23.12
N GLU A 758 44.81 -24.70 -23.17
CA GLU A 758 45.90 -23.83 -23.60
C GLU A 758 46.07 -23.79 -25.13
N LEU A 759 45.73 -24.88 -25.84
CA LEU A 759 46.05 -25.06 -27.26
C LEU A 759 44.95 -24.59 -28.22
N VAL A 760 43.71 -24.41 -27.75
CA VAL A 760 42.57 -23.99 -28.60
C VAL A 760 41.85 -22.79 -28.00
N ASN A 761 41.06 -22.08 -28.80
CA ASN A 761 40.27 -20.94 -28.32
C ASN A 761 39.07 -21.40 -27.47
N ASP A 762 38.43 -20.47 -26.77
CA ASP A 762 37.32 -20.76 -25.85
C ASP A 762 36.11 -21.43 -26.52
N ASP A 763 35.84 -21.15 -27.80
CA ASP A 763 34.72 -21.73 -28.54
C ASP A 763 35.00 -23.20 -28.92
N ASP A 764 36.20 -23.49 -29.41
CA ASP A 764 36.67 -24.86 -29.69
C ASP A 764 36.82 -25.66 -28.38
N PHE A 765 37.29 -25.03 -27.29
CA PHE A 765 37.38 -25.64 -25.97
C PHE A 765 36.00 -26.00 -25.40
N GLY A 766 35.03 -25.08 -25.53
CA GLY A 766 33.64 -25.33 -25.14
C GLY A 766 33.00 -26.49 -25.92
N TYR A 767 33.38 -26.67 -27.20
CA TYR A 767 32.95 -27.81 -28.00
C TYR A 767 33.62 -29.12 -27.55
N TYR A 768 34.93 -29.11 -27.26
CA TYR A 768 35.69 -30.25 -26.72
C TYR A 768 35.03 -30.89 -25.49
N LEU A 769 34.49 -30.08 -24.56
CA LEU A 769 33.85 -30.58 -23.34
C LEU A 769 32.58 -31.41 -23.58
N ARG A 770 31.90 -31.21 -24.72
CA ARG A 770 30.61 -31.84 -25.01
C ARG A 770 30.67 -32.83 -26.17
N ALA A 771 31.78 -32.89 -26.89
CA ALA A 771 31.94 -33.74 -28.06
C ALA A 771 32.44 -35.15 -27.72
N SER A 772 32.09 -36.10 -28.59
CA SER A 772 32.60 -37.46 -28.63
C SER A 772 33.02 -37.80 -30.06
N VAL A 773 33.82 -38.85 -30.22
CA VAL A 773 34.18 -39.44 -31.52
C VAL A 773 33.67 -40.87 -31.59
N ASP A 774 33.24 -41.29 -32.79
CA ASP A 774 32.52 -42.55 -32.95
C ASP A 774 33.37 -43.77 -32.58
N ILE A 775 34.64 -43.80 -33.01
CA ILE A 775 35.54 -44.93 -32.74
C ILE A 775 36.96 -44.43 -32.46
N VAL A 776 37.63 -45.04 -31.48
CA VAL A 776 39.05 -44.80 -31.20
C VAL A 776 39.80 -46.11 -31.05
N VAL A 777 40.95 -46.21 -31.71
CA VAL A 777 41.91 -47.29 -31.52
C VAL A 777 42.99 -46.80 -30.56
N VAL A 778 43.22 -47.57 -29.50
CA VAL A 778 44.14 -47.28 -28.40
C VAL A 778 45.16 -48.41 -28.27
N SER A 779 46.39 -48.04 -27.98
CA SER A 779 47.46 -49.00 -27.73
C SER A 779 47.17 -49.84 -26.50
N SER A 780 47.19 -51.15 -26.61
CA SER A 780 47.08 -52.07 -25.47
C SER A 780 48.33 -52.07 -24.56
N THR A 781 49.42 -51.43 -25.00
CA THR A 781 50.70 -51.39 -24.26
C THR A 781 50.98 -50.05 -23.61
N THR A 782 50.64 -48.95 -24.29
CA THR A 782 50.87 -47.57 -23.80
C THR A 782 49.58 -46.89 -23.37
N TYR A 783 48.42 -47.45 -23.70
CA TYR A 783 47.09 -46.91 -23.42
C TYR A 783 46.84 -45.51 -24.01
N LEU A 784 47.63 -45.11 -25.01
CA LEU A 784 47.48 -43.84 -25.73
C LEU A 784 46.60 -44.00 -26.98
N PRO A 785 45.80 -42.98 -27.35
CA PRO A 785 45.00 -42.99 -28.58
C PRO A 785 45.90 -42.94 -29.80
N MET A 786 45.61 -43.81 -30.77
CA MET A 786 46.44 -44.01 -31.96
C MET A 786 45.75 -43.54 -33.23
N LEU A 787 44.43 -43.70 -33.29
CA LEU A 787 43.60 -43.32 -34.42
C LEU A 787 42.18 -43.07 -33.91
N ALA A 788 41.61 -41.93 -34.27
CA ALA A 788 40.22 -41.61 -34.04
C ALA A 788 39.47 -41.61 -35.39
N ILE A 789 38.24 -42.10 -35.40
CA ILE A 789 37.46 -42.30 -36.61
C ILE A 789 36.04 -41.77 -36.40
N GLU A 790 35.58 -40.97 -37.34
CA GLU A 790 34.17 -40.55 -37.46
C GLU A 790 33.51 -41.25 -38.65
N VAL A 791 32.27 -41.68 -38.49
CA VAL A 791 31.47 -42.31 -39.53
C VAL A 791 30.41 -41.33 -40.02
N ASP A 792 30.72 -40.62 -41.09
CA ASP A 792 29.83 -39.62 -41.69
C ASP A 792 28.60 -40.28 -42.34
N SER A 793 27.43 -39.66 -42.17
CA SER A 793 26.19 -40.03 -42.87
C SER A 793 25.80 -39.03 -43.99
N VAL A 794 24.76 -39.35 -44.77
CA VAL A 794 24.25 -38.50 -45.87
C VAL A 794 23.61 -37.19 -45.36
N TRP A 795 23.44 -37.04 -44.04
CA TRP A 795 22.77 -35.89 -43.42
C TRP A 795 23.74 -34.76 -42.96
N HIS A 796 25.02 -34.83 -43.33
CA HIS A 796 26.06 -33.89 -42.88
C HIS A 796 26.15 -32.55 -43.68
N ASP A 797 25.23 -32.27 -44.61
CA ASP A 797 25.35 -31.12 -45.52
C ASP A 797 24.77 -29.79 -44.99
N THR A 798 24.52 -29.68 -43.67
CA THR A 798 24.07 -28.41 -43.07
C THR A 798 25.25 -27.54 -42.64
N GLU A 799 25.17 -26.21 -42.85
CA GLU A 799 26.24 -25.27 -42.47
C GLU A 799 26.65 -25.37 -40.99
N ARG A 800 25.69 -25.72 -40.11
CA ARG A 800 25.95 -25.91 -38.68
C ARG A 800 26.79 -27.14 -38.38
N GLN A 801 26.54 -28.26 -39.09
CA GLN A 801 27.34 -29.47 -38.91
C GLN A 801 28.72 -29.32 -39.53
N GLN A 802 28.84 -28.64 -40.68
CA GLN A 802 30.14 -28.32 -41.27
C GLN A 802 31.01 -27.48 -40.33
N LYS A 803 30.44 -26.46 -39.68
CA LYS A 803 31.16 -25.67 -38.66
C LYS A 803 31.60 -26.52 -37.46
N ASN A 804 30.77 -27.45 -37.00
CA ASN A 804 31.13 -28.35 -35.90
C ASN A 804 32.19 -29.39 -36.31
N ASP A 805 32.13 -29.83 -37.56
CA ASP A 805 33.09 -30.73 -38.17
C ASP A 805 34.47 -30.08 -38.27
N GLU A 806 34.53 -28.84 -38.75
CA GLU A 806 35.77 -28.04 -38.77
C GLU A 806 36.34 -27.82 -37.36
N LYS A 807 35.48 -27.61 -36.35
CA LYS A 807 35.92 -27.53 -34.95
C LYS A 807 36.57 -28.83 -34.50
N LYS A 808 35.95 -29.97 -34.79
CA LYS A 808 36.46 -31.29 -34.40
C LYS A 808 37.80 -31.59 -35.08
N ASP A 809 37.92 -31.26 -36.36
CA ASP A 809 39.17 -31.43 -37.11
C ASP A 809 40.31 -30.60 -36.48
N ARG A 810 40.05 -29.33 -36.10
CA ARG A 810 41.03 -28.50 -35.39
C ARG A 810 41.42 -29.07 -34.02
N LEU A 811 40.46 -29.62 -33.28
CA LEU A 811 40.73 -30.23 -31.97
C LEU A 811 41.65 -31.45 -32.08
N PHE A 812 41.39 -32.36 -33.01
CA PHE A 812 42.25 -33.53 -33.23
C PHE A 812 43.64 -33.14 -33.75
N ALA A 813 43.72 -32.14 -34.63
CA ALA A 813 44.98 -31.60 -35.10
C ALA A 813 45.80 -30.99 -33.94
N ALA A 814 45.18 -30.21 -33.06
CA ALA A 814 45.84 -29.62 -31.89
C ALA A 814 46.28 -30.68 -30.86
N ALA A 815 45.49 -31.75 -30.69
CA ALA A 815 45.80 -32.85 -29.77
C ALA A 815 46.87 -33.82 -30.30
N GLY A 816 47.22 -33.74 -31.58
CA GLY A 816 48.21 -34.63 -32.21
C GLY A 816 47.73 -36.07 -32.40
N VAL A 817 46.42 -36.29 -32.43
CA VAL A 817 45.82 -37.63 -32.64
C VAL A 817 45.32 -37.73 -34.08
N PRO A 818 45.77 -38.74 -34.86
CA PRO A 818 45.27 -38.95 -36.22
C PRO A 818 43.75 -39.11 -36.25
N PHE A 819 43.07 -38.35 -37.11
CA PHE A 819 41.62 -38.34 -37.22
C PHE A 819 41.18 -38.63 -38.65
N MET A 820 40.38 -39.68 -38.83
CA MET A 820 39.92 -40.17 -40.13
C MET A 820 38.40 -40.09 -40.20
N ARG A 821 37.86 -39.59 -41.31
CA ARG A 821 36.43 -39.58 -41.58
C ARG A 821 36.10 -40.61 -42.65
N LEU A 822 35.19 -41.52 -42.36
CA LEU A 822 34.72 -42.53 -43.28
C LEU A 822 33.29 -42.21 -43.70
N ARG A 823 33.05 -42.08 -45.01
CA ARG A 823 31.70 -41.86 -45.56
C ARG A 823 31.30 -43.02 -46.47
N PRO A 824 30.52 -44.00 -45.97
CA PRO A 824 30.00 -45.08 -46.81
C PRO A 824 28.96 -44.53 -47.79
N VAL A 825 29.23 -44.63 -49.09
CA VAL A 825 28.28 -44.27 -50.15
C VAL A 825 27.44 -45.50 -50.52
N GLY A 826 26.12 -45.42 -50.34
CA GLY A 826 25.20 -46.54 -50.54
C GLY A 826 25.21 -47.56 -49.38
N SER A 827 25.12 -48.85 -49.70
CA SER A 827 25.14 -49.97 -48.74
C SER A 827 26.27 -50.94 -49.09
N PRO A 828 27.54 -50.58 -48.84
CA PRO A 828 28.68 -51.43 -49.17
C PRO A 828 28.65 -52.74 -48.36
N SER A 829 29.12 -53.84 -48.95
CA SER A 829 29.27 -55.11 -48.22
C SER A 829 30.40 -55.00 -47.19
N GLU A 830 30.37 -55.86 -46.17
CA GLU A 830 31.41 -55.90 -45.12
C GLU A 830 32.82 -56.11 -45.72
N SER A 831 32.95 -56.89 -46.80
CA SER A 831 34.22 -57.08 -47.52
C SER A 831 34.71 -55.81 -48.21
N THR A 832 33.82 -55.02 -48.78
CA THR A 832 34.14 -53.71 -49.38
C THR A 832 34.54 -52.70 -48.31
N VAL A 833 33.80 -52.63 -47.20
CA VAL A 833 34.14 -51.76 -46.06
C VAL A 833 35.51 -52.13 -45.51
N ARG A 834 35.81 -53.42 -45.32
CA ARG A 834 37.12 -53.89 -44.86
C ARG A 834 38.26 -53.47 -45.78
N ALA A 835 38.11 -53.67 -47.09
CA ALA A 835 39.13 -53.32 -48.07
C ALA A 835 39.38 -51.79 -48.13
N GLN A 836 38.32 -50.99 -48.16
CA GLN A 836 38.44 -49.52 -48.21
C GLN A 836 38.95 -48.92 -46.90
N VAL A 837 38.52 -49.44 -45.75
CA VAL A 837 39.06 -49.01 -44.45
C VAL A 837 40.55 -49.34 -44.37
N ALA A 838 40.98 -50.53 -44.80
CA ALA A 838 42.40 -50.87 -44.85
C ALA A 838 43.20 -49.95 -45.80
N GLU A 839 42.64 -49.60 -46.96
CA GLU A 839 43.26 -48.68 -47.94
C GLU A 839 43.44 -47.26 -47.37
N HIS A 840 42.39 -46.67 -46.77
CA HIS A 840 42.47 -45.33 -46.18
C HIS A 840 43.39 -45.27 -44.95
N VAL A 841 43.42 -46.36 -44.18
CA VAL A 841 44.36 -46.55 -43.08
C VAL A 841 45.80 -46.57 -43.62
N ASP A 842 46.09 -47.26 -44.74
CA ASP A 842 47.41 -47.27 -45.40
C ASP A 842 47.80 -45.88 -45.96
N GLU A 843 46.86 -45.16 -46.56
CA GLU A 843 47.08 -43.78 -47.04
C GLU A 843 47.42 -42.82 -45.89
N LEU A 844 46.77 -42.98 -44.74
CA LEU A 844 47.06 -42.22 -43.53
C LEU A 844 48.49 -42.52 -43.02
N VAL A 845 49.00 -43.75 -43.16
CA VAL A 845 50.42 -44.08 -42.84
C VAL A 845 51.39 -43.21 -43.60
N ARG A 846 51.16 -43.10 -44.91
CA ARG A 846 52.09 -42.46 -45.84
C ARG A 846 52.12 -40.94 -45.65
N SER A 847 51.09 -40.37 -45.03
CA SER A 847 50.96 -38.93 -44.80
C SER A 847 51.36 -38.47 -43.39
N LEU A 848 51.60 -39.39 -42.43
CA LEU A 848 51.99 -39.04 -41.07
C LEU A 848 53.42 -38.45 -41.01
N ARG A 849 53.57 -37.34 -40.28
CA ARG A 849 54.88 -36.72 -40.01
C ARG A 849 55.62 -37.43 -38.87
N ALA A 850 56.92 -37.69 -39.08
CA ALA A 850 57.75 -38.48 -38.17
C ALA A 850 58.06 -37.82 -36.81
N ASP A 851 57.74 -36.54 -36.64
CA ASP A 851 58.05 -35.75 -35.44
C ASP A 851 56.90 -35.71 -34.40
N LEU A 852 55.77 -36.36 -34.66
CA LEU A 852 54.61 -36.36 -33.75
C LEU A 852 54.74 -37.38 -32.60
N PRO A 853 54.35 -37.02 -31.35
CA PRO A 853 54.28 -37.98 -30.24
C PRO A 853 53.31 -39.12 -30.54
N GLY A 854 53.75 -40.37 -30.40
CA GLY A 854 52.94 -41.54 -30.76
C GLY A 854 53.03 -41.96 -32.23
N TYR A 855 53.81 -41.24 -33.06
CA TYR A 855 54.05 -41.59 -34.47
C TYR A 855 54.53 -43.03 -34.66
N ASP A 856 55.53 -43.48 -33.91
CA ASP A 856 56.05 -44.86 -34.02
C ASP A 856 55.00 -45.92 -33.64
N GLN A 857 54.06 -45.56 -32.75
CA GLN A 857 53.00 -46.45 -32.31
C GLN A 857 51.89 -46.51 -33.38
N ALA A 858 51.43 -45.35 -33.86
CA ALA A 858 50.48 -45.24 -34.97
C ALA A 858 51.04 -45.95 -36.21
N ARG A 859 52.30 -45.68 -36.59
CA ARG A 859 52.99 -46.37 -37.69
C ARG A 859 53.02 -47.89 -37.50
N ARG A 860 53.34 -48.41 -36.30
CA ARG A 860 53.34 -49.86 -36.03
C ARG A 860 51.94 -50.48 -36.09
N LEU A 861 50.91 -49.81 -35.58
CA LEU A 861 49.51 -50.26 -35.74
C LEU A 861 49.18 -50.38 -37.22
N LEU A 862 49.57 -49.39 -38.01
CA LEU A 862 49.24 -49.33 -39.43
C LEU A 862 50.11 -50.26 -40.31
N GLU A 863 51.37 -50.51 -39.94
CA GLU A 863 52.24 -51.56 -40.52
C GLU A 863 51.68 -52.96 -40.24
N ASN A 864 51.11 -53.20 -39.05
CA ASN A 864 50.44 -54.47 -38.74
C ASN A 864 49.13 -54.67 -39.53
N LEU A 865 48.45 -53.59 -39.88
CA LEU A 865 47.21 -53.62 -40.68
C LEU A 865 47.46 -53.92 -42.16
N SER A 866 48.59 -53.46 -42.72
CA SER A 866 48.98 -53.66 -44.13
C SER A 866 49.59 -55.05 -44.43
N VAL A 867 49.98 -55.82 -43.39
CA VAL A 867 50.49 -57.20 -43.52
C VAL A 867 49.36 -58.24 -43.60
N VAL A 868 48.09 -57.85 -43.35
CA VAL A 868 46.91 -58.75 -43.34
C VAL A 868 46.02 -58.54 -44.59
N GLY A 869 46.50 -57.81 -45.61
CA GLY A 869 45.85 -57.65 -46.92
C GLY A 869 45.96 -58.87 -47.81
#